data_AF-K0Z504-F1
#
_entry.id   AF-K0Z504-F1
#
_cell.length_a   1.000
_cell.length_b   1.000
_cell.length_c   1.000
_cell.angle_alpha   90.00
_cell.angle_beta   90.00
_cell.angle_gamma   90.00
#
_symmetry.space_group_name_H-M   'P 1'
#
loop_
_entity.id
_entity.type
_entity.pdbx_description
1 polymer ?
#
loop_
_entity_poly.entity_id
_entity_poly.type
_entity_poly.pdbx_seq_one_letter_code
_entity_poly.pdbx_strand_id
1 'polypeptide(L)'
;HAKRNIPVWGQPDTANLTDSNEKVVTRAQIEDWLSGDENNAYRRLRLVMDAWSALTFWPLTTNDTIVDGEPVAPPEWDEWLTTLEELLGQDPLKRTGDTTGQLELGETGGWFALADAEQQFLSFGGARSVDQVASRHPWLTIARQVASRQGFFHWELDYSDVFATSGGFDLITGNPPWVRPRSDDEMVIGEFDPWFQLTGKHTAKEKTARRNRDLQDPRVAAAVIDDSAVTAATAAVLGNQAFYPQLAGQQPDLYRGFMPTTWSLTAPGGVVGLIHPESHFTEKKAAPLRRQAYLRLRRHWQFLNKLILFEIDDHVTFGVHVYADRQVAPDFLQAVSLYHPDTATDSLKHDGTGPVPGLKTEDDKWDMRPHADRIQHVTTDTLTLWAGLMETPETPAGEARMVYTVNTDAARVLQTLAKAPRVAELGLQYSRGWDESIDKRKGWFDRGYAQPASWDGVILQGPHLGVATPMIKQPNPTLKHNQDYTAVDLEAIPTDFLPATGYQPETGDGTDRDAAYGYWTKDGVGQVPVRDQWRIAWREMAATTGYRTMYPAIIPPGAEHVNAVHSAGGSADFKTLMIFGTVASSLLTDFQLRATGTSHMTGDLVDGLTPVASNPAIDDFAVPAYLRLNCLTEAYAPLWEEIVGTEWTPEVPVRTTKDRWHAENLLNAAVAIALGVDIEDLVMIYRTQFPVLYQRDKTDLVDRNGRGVLKDITKAHNKAATADGDEPLPVEERTWVHPQSGVEYVFEYPFAPLDREADLRDCYQEITEQLD
;
A
#
# COMPACT_ATOMS: atom_id res chain seq x y z
N HIS A 1 42.24 32.26 3.25
CA HIS A 1 41.76 31.52 2.07
C HIS A 1 42.32 30.11 2.08
N ALA A 2 41.46 29.09 2.07
CA ALA A 2 41.88 27.73 1.72
C ALA A 2 41.95 27.65 0.19
N LYS A 3 43.10 27.27 -0.38
CA LYS A 3 43.29 27.15 -1.83
C LYS A 3 43.66 25.72 -2.16
N ARG A 4 42.86 25.09 -3.04
CA ARG A 4 43.15 23.77 -3.59
C ARG A 4 43.61 23.94 -5.03
N ASN A 5 44.87 23.67 -5.33
CA ASN A 5 45.32 23.53 -6.71
C ASN A 5 44.81 22.17 -7.22
N ILE A 6 43.81 22.19 -8.09
CA ILE A 6 43.32 20.98 -8.79
C ILE A 6 43.98 20.97 -10.17
N PRO A 7 44.86 20.00 -10.48
CA PRO A 7 45.39 19.87 -11.83
C PRO A 7 44.26 19.46 -12.77
N VAL A 8 43.83 20.39 -13.63
CA VAL A 8 42.83 20.13 -14.67
C VAL A 8 43.57 19.73 -15.94
N TRP A 9 43.25 18.55 -16.47
CA TRP A 9 43.84 18.03 -17.71
C TRP A 9 43.67 19.04 -18.86
N GLY A 10 44.78 19.46 -19.46
CA GLY A 10 44.80 20.44 -20.56
C GLY A 10 45.05 21.90 -20.15
N GLN A 11 45.14 22.22 -18.85
CA GLN A 11 45.65 23.51 -18.39
C GLN A 11 47.13 23.41 -17.99
N PRO A 12 47.98 24.37 -18.39
CA PRO A 12 49.38 24.40 -17.95
C PRO A 12 49.44 24.56 -16.42
N ASP A 13 50.34 23.79 -15.81
CA ASP A 13 50.52 23.68 -14.37
C ASP A 13 50.82 25.06 -13.76
N THR A 14 49.83 25.67 -13.09
CA THR A 14 49.97 26.98 -12.43
C THR A 14 50.67 26.86 -11.09
N ALA A 15 51.79 26.13 -11.06
CA ALA A 15 52.60 25.91 -9.87
C ALA A 15 53.33 27.18 -9.37
N ASN A 16 53.35 28.27 -10.13
CA ASN A 16 54.12 29.49 -9.82
C ASN A 16 53.27 30.77 -9.76
N LEU A 17 52.18 30.77 -8.98
CA LEU A 17 51.56 32.01 -8.48
C LEU A 17 51.68 32.06 -6.96
N THR A 18 52.91 32.05 -6.46
CA THR A 18 53.26 32.42 -5.09
C THR A 18 53.88 33.81 -5.11
N ASP A 19 53.04 34.84 -5.16
CA ASP A 19 53.46 36.21 -4.91
C ASP A 19 52.46 36.95 -4.00
N SER A 20 51.84 36.21 -3.06
CA SER A 20 51.18 36.80 -1.90
C SER A 20 51.78 36.21 -0.63
N ASN A 21 52.18 37.07 0.30
CA ASN A 21 52.58 36.76 1.68
C ASN A 21 51.42 36.17 2.53
N GLU A 22 50.42 35.55 1.89
CA GLU A 22 49.25 35.01 2.56
C GLU A 22 49.53 33.60 3.09
N LYS A 23 49.43 33.42 4.41
CA LYS A 23 49.45 32.10 5.03
C LYS A 23 48.27 31.28 4.52
N VAL A 24 48.54 30.32 3.63
CA VAL A 24 47.53 29.36 3.14
C VAL A 24 47.29 28.29 4.20
N VAL A 25 46.02 28.05 4.54
CA VAL A 25 45.63 26.99 5.47
C VAL A 25 45.66 25.65 4.73
N THR A 26 46.38 24.68 5.29
CA THR A 26 46.48 23.33 4.71
C THR A 26 45.25 22.48 5.06
N ARG A 27 44.98 21.45 4.25
CA ARG A 27 43.94 20.44 4.55
C ARG A 27 44.15 19.81 5.94
N ALA A 28 45.38 19.46 6.28
CA ALA A 28 45.71 18.86 7.58
C ALA A 28 45.37 19.81 8.74
N GLN A 29 45.59 21.12 8.60
CA GLN A 29 45.21 22.11 9.62
C GLN A 29 43.68 22.26 9.74
N ILE A 30 42.94 22.13 8.64
CA ILE A 30 41.47 22.14 8.69
C ILE A 30 40.95 20.85 9.34
N GLU A 31 41.52 19.69 8.99
CA GLU A 31 41.15 18.40 9.60
C GLU A 31 41.48 18.38 11.10
N ASP A 32 42.65 18.90 11.50
CA ASP A 32 43.05 19.03 12.90
C ASP A 32 42.15 20.01 13.67
N TRP A 33 41.73 21.12 13.06
CA TRP A 33 40.72 21.97 13.67
C TRP A 33 39.35 21.27 13.75
N LEU A 34 38.87 20.62 12.69
CA LEU A 34 37.56 19.94 12.71
C LEU A 34 37.50 18.70 13.62
N SER A 35 38.62 18.02 13.86
CA SER A 35 38.63 16.72 14.56
C SER A 35 39.63 16.58 15.71
N GLY A 36 40.69 17.39 15.75
CA GLY A 36 41.77 17.32 16.73
C GLY A 36 41.59 18.24 17.95
N ASP A 37 40.97 19.41 17.80
CA ASP A 37 40.70 20.33 18.92
C ASP A 37 39.24 20.27 19.39
N GLU A 38 38.97 19.53 20.48
CA GLU A 38 37.62 19.47 21.07
C GLU A 38 37.14 20.81 21.65
N ASN A 39 38.04 21.77 21.89
CA ASN A 39 37.73 23.02 22.58
C ASN A 39 37.40 24.18 21.65
N ASN A 40 37.40 23.98 20.33
CA ASN A 40 36.92 25.02 19.42
C ASN A 40 35.39 25.14 19.42
N ALA A 41 34.90 26.27 18.92
CA ALA A 41 33.50 26.64 18.89
C ALA A 41 32.65 25.64 18.08
N TYR A 42 33.19 25.12 16.98
CA TYR A 42 32.51 24.12 16.15
C TYR A 42 32.24 22.82 16.94
N ARG A 43 33.27 22.27 17.61
CA ARG A 43 33.17 21.04 18.40
C ARG A 43 32.32 21.21 19.64
N ARG A 44 32.37 22.38 20.29
CA ARG A 44 31.48 22.73 21.42
C ARG A 44 30.02 22.79 21.01
N LEU A 45 29.71 23.45 19.90
CA LEU A 45 28.35 23.53 19.38
C LEU A 45 27.85 22.15 18.93
N ARG A 46 28.68 21.38 18.22
CA ARG A 46 28.39 19.98 17.88
C ARG A 46 28.06 19.15 19.13
N LEU A 47 28.89 19.26 20.17
CA LEU A 47 28.66 18.53 21.42
C LEU A 47 27.31 18.87 22.06
N VAL A 48 26.90 20.15 22.02
CA VAL A 48 25.58 20.57 22.49
C VAL A 48 24.45 19.95 21.66
N MET A 49 24.57 19.97 20.33
CA MET A 49 23.55 19.40 19.43
C MET A 49 23.48 17.87 19.51
N ASP A 50 24.63 17.21 19.63
CA ASP A 50 24.76 15.79 19.89
C ASP A 50 24.14 15.43 21.24
N ALA A 51 24.41 16.21 22.28
CA ALA A 51 23.86 15.99 23.60
C ALA A 51 22.33 16.11 23.61
N TRP A 52 21.79 17.15 22.97
CA TRP A 52 20.33 17.33 22.84
C TRP A 52 19.67 16.14 22.15
N SER A 53 20.27 15.66 21.05
CA SER A 53 19.78 14.49 20.32
C SER A 53 19.89 13.22 21.17
N ALA A 54 21.00 13.04 21.88
CA ALA A 54 21.27 11.90 22.75
C ALA A 54 20.24 11.75 23.88
N LEU A 55 19.69 12.84 24.41
CA LEU A 55 18.65 12.78 25.45
C LEU A 55 17.40 12.03 24.99
N THR A 56 17.11 12.03 23.68
CA THR A 56 15.98 11.26 23.12
C THR A 56 16.26 9.75 23.09
N PHE A 57 17.54 9.38 23.07
CA PHE A 57 18.03 8.00 22.97
C PHE A 57 18.72 7.56 24.27
N TRP A 58 18.31 8.11 25.41
CA TRP A 58 18.92 7.82 26.70
C TRP A 58 18.80 6.31 27.02
N PRO A 59 19.90 5.62 27.40
CA PRO A 59 19.87 4.19 27.68
C PRO A 59 18.96 3.86 28.86
N LEU A 60 18.20 2.78 28.76
CA LEU A 60 17.32 2.30 29.83
C LEU A 60 17.95 1.18 30.67
N THR A 61 19.06 0.61 30.22
CA THR A 61 19.81 -0.41 30.93
C THR A 61 20.86 0.22 31.85
N THR A 62 21.04 -0.37 33.04
CA THR A 62 21.92 0.20 34.09
C THR A 62 23.39 0.20 33.69
N ASN A 63 23.82 -0.73 32.83
CA ASN A 63 25.23 -0.82 32.41
C ASN A 63 25.69 0.39 31.58
N ASP A 64 24.77 1.00 30.84
CA ASP A 64 25.05 2.12 29.93
C ASP A 64 24.77 3.50 30.55
N THR A 65 24.36 3.53 31.82
CA THR A 65 24.07 4.77 32.57
C THR A 65 24.99 4.95 33.77
N ILE A 66 26.08 4.19 33.87
CA ILE A 66 27.07 4.31 34.96
C ILE A 66 28.28 5.13 34.50
N VAL A 67 28.64 6.14 35.27
CA VAL A 67 29.90 6.90 35.14
C VAL A 67 30.61 6.85 36.49
N ASP A 68 31.88 6.46 36.49
CA ASP A 68 32.71 6.32 37.70
C ASP A 68 32.09 5.44 38.82
N GLY A 69 31.27 4.45 38.44
CA GLY A 69 30.64 3.50 39.35
C GLY A 69 29.29 3.95 39.92
N GLU A 70 28.83 5.15 39.57
CA GLU A 70 27.54 5.71 40.02
C GLU A 70 26.54 5.80 38.86
N PRO A 71 25.26 5.48 39.08
CA PRO A 71 24.21 5.66 38.08
C PRO A 71 23.92 7.15 37.86
N VAL A 72 23.86 7.56 36.61
CA VAL A 72 23.64 8.95 36.20
C VAL A 72 22.30 9.05 35.48
N ALA A 73 21.51 10.04 35.86
CA ALA A 73 20.24 10.36 35.22
C ALA A 73 20.43 11.43 34.12
N PRO A 74 19.45 11.58 33.21
CA PRO A 74 19.38 12.75 32.33
C PRO A 74 19.37 14.05 33.15
N PRO A 75 19.94 15.15 32.62
CA PRO A 75 19.96 16.43 33.32
C PRO A 75 18.56 17.02 33.47
N GLU A 76 18.34 17.69 34.59
CA GLU A 76 17.22 18.62 34.73
C GLU A 76 17.49 19.91 33.95
N TRP A 77 16.45 20.73 33.75
CA TRP A 77 16.55 21.94 32.92
C TRP A 77 17.66 22.92 33.37
N ASP A 78 17.81 23.13 34.68
CA ASP A 78 18.83 24.03 35.23
C ASP A 78 20.26 23.49 35.03
N GLU A 79 20.44 22.17 35.13
CA GLU A 79 21.72 21.51 34.88
C GLU A 79 22.09 21.55 33.39
N TRP A 80 21.11 21.34 32.51
CA TRP A 80 21.25 21.51 31.07
C TRP A 80 21.72 22.94 30.73
N LEU A 81 21.02 23.97 31.24
CA LEU A 81 21.40 25.37 31.00
C LEU A 81 22.78 25.69 31.56
N THR A 82 23.09 25.25 32.78
CA THR A 82 24.43 25.43 33.38
C THR A 82 25.51 24.79 32.51
N THR A 83 25.26 23.60 31.97
CA THR A 83 26.18 22.91 31.07
C THR A 83 26.39 23.69 29.77
N LEU A 84 25.33 24.26 29.18
CA LEU A 84 25.43 25.12 28.00
C LEU A 84 26.28 26.37 28.26
N GLU A 85 26.08 27.03 29.40
CA GLU A 85 26.86 28.21 29.78
C GLU A 85 28.33 27.87 30.01
N GLU A 86 28.63 26.71 30.61
CA GLU A 86 30.01 26.26 30.80
C GLU A 86 30.67 25.80 29.48
N LEU A 87 29.91 25.26 28.53
CA LEU A 87 30.43 24.83 27.21
C LEU A 87 30.57 25.98 26.21
N LEU A 88 29.56 26.83 26.05
CA LEU A 88 29.53 27.86 25.01
C LEU A 88 30.02 29.22 25.54
N GLY A 89 30.05 29.40 26.85
CA GLY A 89 30.24 30.71 27.47
C GLY A 89 28.96 31.53 27.47
N GLN A 90 28.98 32.65 28.20
CA GLN A 90 27.95 33.67 28.14
C GLN A 90 28.41 34.83 27.26
N ASP A 91 27.48 35.68 26.82
CA ASP A 91 27.78 36.93 26.13
C ASP A 91 28.82 37.74 26.95
N PRO A 92 30.05 37.93 26.44
CA PRO A 92 31.10 38.62 27.17
C PRO A 92 30.66 40.02 27.62
N LEU A 93 29.88 40.73 26.81
CA LEU A 93 29.42 42.10 27.10
C LEU A 93 28.45 42.15 28.28
N LYS A 94 27.69 41.08 28.52
CA LYS A 94 26.80 40.96 29.68
C LYS A 94 27.54 40.51 30.94
N ARG A 95 28.64 39.76 30.78
CA ARG A 95 29.39 39.15 31.90
C ARG A 95 30.43 40.09 32.51
N THR A 96 31.10 40.92 31.72
CA THR A 96 32.21 41.78 32.18
C THR A 96 31.83 43.24 32.42
N GLY A 97 30.58 43.63 32.15
CA GLY A 97 29.96 44.88 32.60
C GLY A 97 30.49 46.20 32.03
N ASP A 98 31.66 46.22 31.36
CA ASP A 98 32.25 47.49 30.87
C ASP A 98 33.44 47.29 29.88
N THR A 99 33.27 46.47 28.83
CA THR A 99 34.36 46.16 27.86
C THR A 99 33.98 46.41 26.40
N THR A 100 33.22 47.48 26.15
CA THR A 100 32.84 47.92 24.79
C THR A 100 34.03 48.32 23.91
N GLY A 101 35.19 48.67 24.49
CA GLY A 101 36.37 49.12 23.72
C GLY A 101 37.40 48.05 23.33
N GLN A 102 37.31 46.81 23.85
CA GLN A 102 38.25 45.72 23.55
C GLN A 102 37.67 44.60 22.68
N LEU A 103 36.37 44.62 22.43
CA LEU A 103 35.63 43.65 21.60
C LEU A 103 35.18 44.28 20.26
N GLU A 104 35.84 45.34 19.77
CA GLU A 104 35.70 45.77 18.37
C GLU A 104 36.28 44.67 17.47
N LEU A 105 35.42 43.72 17.10
CA LEU A 105 35.62 42.80 15.99
C LEU A 105 35.62 43.60 14.68
N GLY A 106 36.69 44.36 14.44
CA GLY A 106 36.99 44.84 13.09
C GLY A 106 37.12 43.64 12.15
N GLU A 107 36.66 43.78 10.91
CA GLU A 107 36.68 42.73 9.86
C GLU A 107 37.94 41.85 9.98
N THR A 108 37.78 40.67 10.59
CA THR A 108 38.90 39.77 10.89
C THR A 108 39.37 39.13 9.60
N GLY A 109 40.41 39.71 9.01
CA GLY A 109 41.03 39.23 7.78
C GLY A 109 41.76 37.89 8.00
N GLY A 110 41.06 36.78 7.82
CA GLY A 110 41.65 35.45 7.61
C GLY A 110 41.56 34.46 8.78
N TRP A 111 41.77 33.17 8.46
CA TRP A 111 41.57 32.01 9.35
C TRP A 111 42.24 32.11 10.72
N PHE A 112 43.49 32.58 10.79
CA PHE A 112 44.22 32.67 12.05
C PHE A 112 43.68 33.78 12.97
N ALA A 113 43.25 34.90 12.40
CA ALA A 113 42.64 35.98 13.17
C ALA A 113 41.26 35.57 13.73
N LEU A 114 40.51 34.74 12.99
CA LEU A 114 39.27 34.14 13.48
C LEU A 114 39.52 33.19 14.65
N ALA A 115 40.56 32.35 14.59
CA ALA A 115 40.92 31.45 15.69
C ALA A 115 41.32 32.22 16.96
N ASP A 116 42.10 33.29 16.82
CA ASP A 116 42.48 34.14 17.96
C ASP A 116 41.26 34.85 18.59
N ALA A 117 40.36 35.37 17.75
CA ALA A 117 39.12 36.02 18.20
C ALA A 117 38.18 35.03 18.91
N GLU A 118 38.06 33.81 18.38
CA GLU A 118 37.29 32.73 18.98
C GLU A 118 37.80 32.39 20.39
N GLN A 119 39.11 32.21 20.55
CA GLN A 119 39.72 31.93 21.86
C GLN A 119 39.46 33.05 22.87
N GLN A 120 39.57 34.31 22.45
CA GLN A 120 39.25 35.46 23.29
C GLN A 120 37.78 35.47 23.70
N PHE A 121 36.87 35.23 22.75
CA PHE A 121 35.43 35.23 23.01
C PHE A 121 35.03 34.14 24.02
N LEU A 122 35.54 32.91 23.85
CA LEU A 122 35.32 31.82 24.79
C LEU A 122 35.89 32.13 26.18
N SER A 123 37.09 32.72 26.23
CA SER A 123 37.75 33.08 27.49
C SER A 123 36.98 34.17 28.25
N PHE A 124 36.60 35.27 27.59
CA PHE A 124 35.84 36.35 28.21
C PHE A 124 34.40 35.95 28.55
N GLY A 125 33.80 35.07 27.74
CA GLY A 125 32.49 34.47 28.02
C GLY A 125 32.51 33.49 29.21
N GLY A 126 33.70 33.13 29.69
CA GLY A 126 33.91 32.21 30.80
C GLY A 126 33.58 30.75 30.49
N ALA A 127 33.72 30.36 29.22
CA ALA A 127 33.63 28.96 28.80
C ALA A 127 34.77 28.15 29.44
N ARG A 128 34.47 26.93 29.88
CA ARG A 128 35.43 25.97 30.44
C ARG A 128 35.92 25.03 29.35
N SER A 129 37.05 24.34 29.55
CA SER A 129 37.45 23.28 28.62
C SER A 129 36.43 22.13 28.62
N VAL A 130 36.23 21.45 27.49
CA VAL A 130 35.26 20.34 27.37
C VAL A 130 35.48 19.26 28.43
N ASP A 131 36.73 18.90 28.73
CA ASP A 131 37.07 17.90 29.76
C ASP A 131 36.62 18.31 31.18
N GLN A 132 36.77 19.60 31.51
CA GLN A 132 36.31 20.15 32.79
C GLN A 132 34.79 20.12 32.90
N VAL A 133 34.08 20.40 31.80
CA VAL A 133 32.61 20.30 31.78
C VAL A 133 32.18 18.84 31.94
N ALA A 134 32.77 17.91 31.18
CA ALA A 134 32.42 16.50 31.25
C ALA A 134 32.66 15.89 32.65
N SER A 135 33.69 16.35 33.36
CA SER A 135 33.97 15.94 34.75
C SER A 135 32.98 16.53 35.76
N ARG A 136 32.38 17.69 35.46
CA ARG A 136 31.40 18.37 36.34
C ARG A 136 29.98 17.89 36.11
N HIS A 137 29.68 17.45 34.89
CA HIS A 137 28.37 17.04 34.42
C HIS A 137 28.46 15.62 33.84
N PRO A 138 28.44 14.57 34.69
CA PRO A 138 28.66 13.19 34.24
C PRO A 138 27.69 12.71 33.16
N TRP A 139 26.48 13.27 33.09
CA TRP A 139 25.48 12.94 32.07
C TRP A 139 25.97 13.25 30.65
N LEU A 140 26.88 14.23 30.50
CA LEU A 140 27.48 14.59 29.22
C LEU A 140 28.35 13.45 28.66
N THR A 141 28.96 12.64 29.53
CA THR A 141 29.72 11.45 29.12
C THR A 141 28.80 10.40 28.49
N ILE A 142 27.63 10.16 29.10
CA ILE A 142 26.62 9.25 28.52
C ILE A 142 26.10 9.82 27.20
N ALA A 143 25.80 11.11 27.15
CA ALA A 143 25.34 11.77 25.93
C ALA A 143 26.35 11.62 24.78
N ARG A 144 27.66 11.74 25.05
CA ARG A 144 28.74 11.49 24.08
C ARG A 144 28.78 10.03 23.62
N GLN A 145 28.57 9.07 24.53
CA GLN A 145 28.51 7.65 24.18
C GLN A 145 27.30 7.35 23.28
N VAL A 146 26.13 7.86 23.62
CA VAL A 146 24.91 7.74 22.82
C VAL A 146 25.12 8.37 21.45
N ALA A 147 25.65 9.60 21.38
CA ALA A 147 25.93 10.26 20.11
C ALA A 147 26.91 9.47 19.23
N SER A 148 27.94 8.87 19.82
CA SER A 148 28.86 7.99 19.10
C SER A 148 28.21 6.71 18.58
N ARG A 149 27.22 6.15 19.30
CA ARG A 149 26.49 4.94 18.89
C ARG A 149 25.46 5.25 17.81
N GLN A 150 24.72 6.36 17.93
CA GLN A 150 23.63 6.73 17.04
C GLN A 150 24.11 7.46 15.78
N GLY A 151 25.25 8.15 15.83
CA GLY A 151 25.83 8.83 14.67
C GLY A 151 24.99 10.01 14.16
N PHE A 152 24.58 10.92 15.05
CA PHE A 152 23.77 12.08 14.67
C PHE A 152 24.48 12.96 13.63
N PHE A 153 23.71 13.46 12.66
CA PHE A 153 24.22 14.31 11.59
C PHE A 153 23.50 15.66 11.58
N HIS A 154 24.26 16.76 11.67
CA HIS A 154 23.73 18.12 11.83
C HIS A 154 23.98 18.91 10.55
N TRP A 155 23.08 18.77 9.57
CA TRP A 155 23.26 19.31 8.21
C TRP A 155 23.67 20.79 8.15
N GLU A 156 22.98 21.67 8.91
CA GLU A 156 23.27 23.11 8.93
C GLU A 156 24.60 23.45 9.59
N LEU A 157 25.12 22.57 10.47
CA LEU A 157 26.42 22.74 11.11
C LEU A 157 27.55 22.20 10.23
N ASP A 158 27.37 20.99 9.68
CA ASP A 158 28.34 20.30 8.82
C ASP A 158 28.52 21.00 7.46
N TYR A 159 27.47 21.64 6.95
CA TYR A 159 27.46 22.37 5.68
C TYR A 159 27.11 23.85 5.86
N SER A 160 27.57 24.46 6.95
CA SER A 160 27.25 25.84 7.32
C SER A 160 27.47 26.85 6.18
N ASP A 161 28.55 26.72 5.40
CA ASP A 161 28.81 27.56 4.23
C ASP A 161 27.69 27.46 3.18
N VAL A 162 27.19 26.25 2.89
CA VAL A 162 26.13 26.01 1.91
C VAL A 162 24.83 26.68 2.34
N PHE A 163 24.47 26.56 3.63
CA PHE A 163 23.28 27.20 4.18
C PHE A 163 23.45 28.73 4.27
N ALA A 164 24.64 29.21 4.60
CA ALA A 164 24.92 30.64 4.69
C ALA A 164 24.92 31.34 3.31
N THR A 165 25.45 30.70 2.27
CA THR A 165 25.55 31.31 0.93
C THR A 165 24.33 31.07 0.06
N SER A 166 23.76 29.86 0.11
CA SER A 166 22.75 29.40 -0.85
C SER A 166 21.40 29.07 -0.19
N GLY A 167 21.34 29.04 1.15
CA GLY A 167 20.13 28.67 1.90
C GLY A 167 19.81 27.18 1.89
N GLY A 168 20.70 26.32 1.36
CA GLY A 168 20.51 24.87 1.26
C GLY A 168 21.23 24.27 0.04
N PHE A 169 20.91 23.02 -0.28
CA PHE A 169 21.50 22.31 -1.43
C PHE A 169 20.73 22.58 -2.74
N ASP A 170 21.45 22.77 -3.85
CA ASP A 170 20.87 22.91 -5.19
C ASP A 170 20.31 21.58 -5.74
N LEU A 171 20.90 20.45 -5.35
CA LEU A 171 20.51 19.11 -5.77
C LEU A 171 20.66 18.12 -4.61
N ILE A 172 19.57 17.42 -4.29
CA ILE A 172 19.58 16.28 -3.37
C ILE A 172 19.07 15.06 -4.12
N THR A 173 19.83 13.97 -4.12
CA THR A 173 19.40 12.69 -4.71
C THR A 173 19.60 11.56 -3.73
N GLY A 174 18.63 10.66 -3.59
CA GLY A 174 18.78 9.53 -2.67
C GLY A 174 17.71 8.45 -2.76
N ASN A 175 18.03 7.30 -2.16
CA ASN A 175 17.10 6.21 -1.90
C ASN A 175 16.93 6.10 -0.36
N PRO A 176 16.00 6.86 0.24
CA PRO A 176 15.79 6.78 1.69
C PRO A 176 15.37 5.37 2.12
N PRO A 177 15.62 4.95 3.37
CA PRO A 177 15.32 3.60 3.83
C PRO A 177 13.80 3.32 3.90
N TRP A 178 13.38 2.15 3.41
CA TRP A 178 11.97 1.72 3.34
C TRP A 178 11.57 0.92 4.58
N VAL A 179 11.84 1.50 5.75
CA VAL A 179 11.76 0.79 7.04
C VAL A 179 10.82 1.54 7.98
N ARG A 180 9.88 0.79 8.55
CA ARG A 180 9.05 1.24 9.67
C ARG A 180 9.75 0.84 10.98
N PRO A 181 10.04 1.79 11.88
CA PRO A 181 10.66 1.47 13.16
C PRO A 181 9.64 0.71 14.04
N ARG A 182 9.78 -0.61 14.12
CA ARG A 182 9.00 -1.51 14.97
C ARG A 182 9.95 -2.49 15.62
N SER A 183 9.81 -2.72 16.92
CA SER A 183 10.66 -3.68 17.62
C SER A 183 10.36 -5.09 17.12
N ASP A 184 11.42 -5.87 16.95
CA ASP A 184 11.34 -7.30 16.65
C ASP A 184 12.09 -8.07 17.74
N ASP A 185 11.43 -8.21 18.88
CA ASP A 185 11.99 -8.91 20.04
C ASP A 185 12.40 -10.36 19.68
N GLU A 186 11.69 -11.01 18.75
CA GLU A 186 12.01 -12.39 18.33
C GLU A 186 13.32 -12.45 17.53
N MET A 187 13.60 -11.44 16.71
CA MET A 187 14.88 -11.30 16.03
C MET A 187 16.03 -11.13 17.03
N VAL A 188 15.89 -10.20 17.99
CA VAL A 188 16.94 -9.93 19.00
C VAL A 188 17.17 -11.14 19.90
N ILE A 189 16.11 -11.78 20.39
CA ILE A 189 16.23 -13.01 21.20
C ILE A 189 16.84 -14.14 20.36
N GLY A 190 16.60 -14.16 19.05
CA GLY A 190 17.18 -15.10 18.11
C GLY A 190 18.72 -15.11 18.09
N GLU A 191 19.37 -14.01 18.46
CA GLU A 191 20.84 -13.94 18.61
C GLU A 191 21.34 -14.78 19.80
N PHE A 192 20.49 -14.98 20.82
CA PHE A 192 20.80 -15.75 22.03
C PHE A 192 20.21 -17.16 22.00
N ASP A 193 19.01 -17.33 21.44
CA ASP A 193 18.35 -18.60 21.24
C ASP A 193 17.96 -18.78 19.76
N PRO A 194 18.79 -19.50 18.98
CA PRO A 194 18.56 -19.73 17.56
C PRO A 194 17.22 -20.40 17.25
N TRP A 195 16.52 -20.98 18.24
CA TRP A 195 15.19 -21.55 18.06
C TRP A 195 14.18 -20.57 17.47
N PHE A 196 14.30 -19.26 17.75
CA PHE A 196 13.43 -18.26 17.12
C PHE A 196 13.66 -18.09 15.61
N GLN A 197 14.85 -18.46 15.12
CA GLN A 197 15.26 -18.33 13.70
C GLN A 197 15.25 -19.67 12.94
N LEU A 198 15.15 -20.80 13.64
CA LEU A 198 15.13 -22.14 13.03
C LEU A 198 13.74 -22.47 12.44
N THR A 199 13.73 -23.17 11.30
CA THR A 199 12.52 -23.52 10.56
C THR A 199 11.65 -24.54 11.31
N GLY A 200 10.56 -24.06 11.91
CA GLY A 200 9.46 -24.84 12.45
C GLY A 200 8.22 -23.96 12.65
N LYS A 201 7.02 -24.45 12.35
CA LYS A 201 5.77 -23.73 12.67
C LYS A 201 5.52 -23.81 14.18
N HIS A 202 6.22 -22.97 14.95
CA HIS A 202 6.02 -22.85 16.39
C HIS A 202 4.71 -22.12 16.68
N THR A 203 3.93 -22.62 17.62
CA THR A 203 2.68 -21.98 18.03
C THR A 203 2.98 -20.67 18.78
N ALA A 204 2.07 -19.68 18.69
CA ALA A 204 2.23 -18.41 19.42
C ALA A 204 2.39 -18.62 20.95
N LYS A 205 1.78 -19.67 21.49
CA LYS A 205 1.89 -20.05 22.91
C LYS A 205 3.29 -20.53 23.25
N GLU A 206 3.90 -21.39 22.43
CA GLU A 206 5.28 -21.86 22.61
C GLU A 206 6.27 -20.70 22.50
N LYS A 207 6.10 -19.83 21.50
CA LYS A 207 6.92 -18.62 21.33
C LYS A 207 6.87 -17.73 22.56
N THR A 208 5.67 -17.45 23.07
CA THR A 208 5.48 -16.60 24.27
C THR A 208 6.11 -17.22 25.51
N ALA A 209 5.91 -18.53 25.74
CA ALA A 209 6.46 -19.21 26.91
C ALA A 209 7.99 -19.21 26.88
N ARG A 210 8.59 -19.46 25.70
CA ARG A 210 10.03 -19.48 25.50
C ARG A 210 10.64 -18.08 25.62
N ARG A 211 10.00 -17.07 25.01
CA ARG A 211 10.37 -15.65 25.18
C ARG A 211 10.42 -15.26 26.65
N ASN A 212 9.36 -15.56 27.42
CA ASN A 212 9.31 -15.20 28.83
C ASN A 212 10.39 -15.88 29.67
N ARG A 213 10.83 -17.09 29.26
CA ARG A 213 11.94 -17.81 29.88
C ARG A 213 13.28 -17.17 29.53
N ASP A 214 13.52 -16.87 28.25
CA ASP A 214 14.80 -16.34 27.78
C ASP A 214 15.02 -14.91 28.29
N LEU A 215 13.95 -14.12 28.42
CA LEU A 215 13.96 -12.81 29.09
C LEU A 215 14.27 -12.87 30.59
N GLN A 216 14.35 -14.05 31.23
CA GLN A 216 14.86 -14.17 32.60
C GLN A 216 16.39 -14.04 32.66
N ASP A 217 17.11 -14.22 31.54
CA ASP A 217 18.54 -13.93 31.47
C ASP A 217 18.73 -12.40 31.34
N PRO A 218 19.40 -11.74 32.30
CA PRO A 218 19.60 -10.29 32.27
C PRO A 218 20.28 -9.78 31.00
N ARG A 219 21.09 -10.62 30.33
CA ARG A 219 21.78 -10.24 29.09
C ARG A 219 20.81 -10.16 27.92
N VAL A 220 19.89 -11.11 27.83
CA VAL A 220 18.84 -11.14 26.79
C VAL A 220 17.86 -10.00 27.02
N ALA A 221 17.45 -9.80 28.28
CA ALA A 221 16.57 -8.69 28.64
C ALA A 221 17.20 -7.33 28.30
N ALA A 222 18.48 -7.12 28.63
CA ALA A 222 19.20 -5.88 28.28
C ALA A 222 19.24 -5.66 26.77
N ALA A 223 19.62 -6.66 25.97
CA ALA A 223 19.67 -6.53 24.52
C ALA A 223 18.31 -6.17 23.89
N VAL A 224 17.23 -6.79 24.36
CA VAL A 224 15.86 -6.46 23.90
C VAL A 224 15.46 -5.04 24.30
N ILE A 225 15.78 -4.61 25.52
CA ILE A 225 15.52 -3.25 25.99
C ILE A 225 16.29 -2.23 25.16
N ASP A 226 17.58 -2.46 24.91
CA ASP A 226 18.44 -1.53 24.19
C ASP A 226 17.98 -1.36 22.73
N ASP A 227 17.65 -2.46 22.03
CA ASP A 227 17.10 -2.41 20.67
C ASP A 227 15.72 -1.74 20.61
N SER A 228 14.83 -2.14 21.52
CA SER A 228 13.47 -1.59 21.58
C SER A 228 13.47 -0.11 21.92
N ALA A 229 14.38 0.35 22.78
CA ALA A 229 14.50 1.75 23.17
C ALA A 229 14.90 2.63 21.98
N VAL A 230 15.90 2.22 21.19
CA VAL A 230 16.31 2.96 19.97
C VAL A 230 15.18 3.02 18.95
N THR A 231 14.48 1.90 18.76
CA THR A 231 13.34 1.82 17.84
C THR A 231 12.18 2.71 18.29
N ALA A 232 11.84 2.68 19.59
CA ALA A 232 10.79 3.51 20.17
C ALA A 232 11.14 5.00 20.10
N ALA A 233 12.39 5.38 20.40
CA ALA A 233 12.89 6.75 20.29
C ALA A 233 12.78 7.26 18.84
N THR A 234 13.23 6.46 17.87
CA THR A 234 13.12 6.79 16.43
C THR A 234 11.67 7.00 16.01
N ALA A 235 10.77 6.09 16.42
CA ALA A 235 9.34 6.21 16.16
C ALA A 235 8.74 7.47 16.79
N ALA A 236 9.14 7.82 18.02
CA ALA A 236 8.69 9.01 18.73
C ALA A 236 9.15 10.31 18.05
N VAL A 237 10.39 10.35 17.55
CA VAL A 237 10.91 11.50 16.77
C VAL A 237 10.10 11.70 15.50
N LEU A 238 9.85 10.65 14.71
CA LEU A 238 9.03 10.73 13.50
C LEU A 238 7.58 11.09 13.77
N GLY A 239 7.05 10.71 14.94
CA GLY A 239 5.70 11.06 15.39
C GLY A 239 5.58 12.47 15.99
N ASN A 240 6.70 13.17 16.22
CA ASN A 240 6.70 14.49 16.85
C ASN A 240 6.24 15.58 15.86
N GLN A 241 5.10 16.20 16.15
CA GLN A 241 4.49 17.21 15.27
C GLN A 241 5.29 18.51 15.16
N ALA A 242 6.17 18.81 16.13
CA ALA A 242 7.05 19.98 16.03
C ALA A 242 8.10 19.81 14.94
N PHE A 243 8.61 18.59 14.76
CA PHE A 243 9.60 18.25 13.73
C PHE A 243 8.95 17.85 12.42
N TYR A 244 7.88 17.06 12.48
CA TYR A 244 7.21 16.47 11.34
C TYR A 244 5.69 16.73 11.35
N PRO A 245 5.24 17.99 11.22
CA PRO A 245 3.82 18.32 11.22
C PRO A 245 3.05 17.62 10.09
N GLN A 246 3.73 17.31 8.98
CA GLN A 246 3.13 16.61 7.83
C GLN A 246 2.86 15.12 8.12
N LEU A 247 3.51 14.54 9.15
CA LEU A 247 3.37 13.12 9.51
C LEU A 247 2.35 12.89 10.63
N ALA A 248 1.67 13.94 11.09
CA ALA A 248 0.69 13.86 12.17
C ALA A 248 -0.37 12.76 11.92
N GLY A 249 -0.55 11.88 12.90
CA GLY A 249 -1.54 10.80 12.86
C GLY A 249 -1.18 9.60 11.97
N GLN A 250 -0.02 9.61 11.32
CA GLN A 250 0.48 8.51 10.50
C GLN A 250 1.29 7.51 11.35
N GLN A 251 1.44 6.30 10.84
CA GLN A 251 2.41 5.35 11.39
C GLN A 251 3.83 5.82 11.01
N PRO A 252 4.80 5.80 11.94
CA PRO A 252 6.19 6.14 11.64
C PRO A 252 6.76 5.30 10.50
N ASP A 253 7.43 5.97 9.56
CA ASP A 253 8.07 5.37 8.39
C ASP A 253 9.24 6.26 7.97
N LEU A 254 10.45 5.70 7.85
CA LEU A 254 11.66 6.51 7.70
C LEU A 254 11.66 7.31 6.39
N TYR A 255 11.26 6.73 5.26
CA TYR A 255 11.25 7.48 4.00
C TYR A 255 10.32 8.70 4.06
N ARG A 256 9.22 8.62 4.83
CA ARG A 256 8.30 9.73 5.04
C ARG A 256 8.90 10.85 5.88
N GLY A 257 9.85 10.55 6.76
CA GLY A 257 10.67 11.54 7.46
C GLY A 257 11.65 12.23 6.52
N PHE A 258 12.32 11.45 5.65
CA PHE A 258 13.27 12.00 4.67
C PHE A 258 12.63 12.98 3.67
N MET A 259 11.35 12.81 3.31
CA MET A 259 10.65 13.72 2.40
C MET A 259 10.67 15.19 2.89
N PRO A 260 10.03 15.56 4.03
CA PRO A 260 10.08 16.92 4.55
C PRO A 260 11.50 17.37 4.94
N THR A 261 12.35 16.47 5.43
CA THR A 261 13.75 16.81 5.74
C THR A 261 14.49 17.26 4.49
N THR A 262 14.40 16.53 3.37
CA THR A 262 15.06 16.94 2.13
C THR A 262 14.47 18.25 1.60
N TRP A 263 13.16 18.47 1.71
CA TRP A 263 12.54 19.75 1.34
C TRP A 263 13.06 20.93 2.18
N SER A 264 13.33 20.75 3.48
CA SER A 264 13.87 21.82 4.33
C SER A 264 15.35 22.09 4.09
N LEU A 265 16.10 21.11 3.59
CA LEU A 265 17.53 21.23 3.28
C LEU A 265 17.79 21.79 1.86
N THR A 266 16.75 21.98 1.04
CA THR A 266 16.90 22.41 -0.36
C THR A 266 16.94 23.92 -0.47
N ALA A 267 17.90 24.44 -1.24
CA ALA A 267 17.98 25.88 -1.55
C ALA A 267 16.78 26.34 -2.39
N PRO A 268 16.41 27.63 -2.39
CA PRO A 268 15.44 28.17 -3.34
C PRO A 268 15.85 27.86 -4.78
N GLY A 269 14.95 27.25 -5.56
CA GLY A 269 15.22 26.79 -6.93
C GLY A 269 15.91 25.43 -7.04
N GLY A 270 16.25 24.80 -5.92
CA GLY A 270 16.86 23.48 -5.88
C GLY A 270 15.90 22.34 -6.23
N VAL A 271 16.47 21.17 -6.50
CA VAL A 271 15.75 19.97 -6.94
C VAL A 271 16.07 18.78 -6.05
N VAL A 272 15.05 18.01 -5.69
CA VAL A 272 15.19 16.78 -4.91
C VAL A 272 14.70 15.59 -5.73
N GLY A 273 15.55 14.59 -5.97
CA GLY A 273 15.19 13.33 -6.62
C GLY A 273 15.25 12.16 -5.64
N LEU A 274 14.11 11.57 -5.30
CA LEU A 274 14.05 10.42 -4.37
C LEU A 274 13.47 9.16 -5.00
N ILE A 275 14.03 8.01 -4.63
CA ILE A 275 13.46 6.69 -4.93
C ILE A 275 12.87 6.13 -3.64
N HIS A 276 11.54 6.02 -3.56
CA HIS A 276 10.90 5.51 -2.35
C HIS A 276 9.51 4.90 -2.62
N PRO A 277 8.95 4.14 -1.66
CA PRO A 277 7.58 3.67 -1.71
C PRO A 277 6.61 4.84 -1.68
N GLU A 278 5.39 4.62 -2.13
CA GLU A 278 4.45 5.70 -2.39
C GLU A 278 3.13 5.56 -1.61
N SER A 279 3.18 4.85 -0.48
CA SER A 279 2.01 4.63 0.39
C SER A 279 1.37 5.93 0.90
N HIS A 280 2.11 7.05 0.91
CA HIS A 280 1.55 8.37 1.22
C HIS A 280 0.52 8.87 0.18
N PHE A 281 0.53 8.35 -1.05
CA PHE A 281 -0.47 8.69 -2.07
C PHE A 281 -1.80 7.95 -1.88
N THR A 282 -1.81 6.79 -1.21
CA THR A 282 -3.01 5.94 -1.08
C THR A 282 -3.55 5.86 0.34
N GLU A 283 -2.75 6.10 1.38
CA GLU A 283 -3.22 6.05 2.76
C GLU A 283 -4.09 7.25 3.15
N LYS A 284 -5.27 6.99 3.72
CA LYS A 284 -6.24 8.02 4.16
C LYS A 284 -5.60 9.04 5.13
N LYS A 285 -4.87 8.55 6.14
CA LYS A 285 -4.22 9.39 7.17
C LYS A 285 -3.02 10.20 6.65
N ALA A 286 -2.52 9.89 5.45
CA ALA A 286 -1.37 10.58 4.87
C ALA A 286 -1.72 11.88 4.11
N ALA A 287 -2.98 12.34 4.20
CA ALA A 287 -3.46 13.55 3.52
C ALA A 287 -2.55 14.78 3.70
N PRO A 288 -2.05 15.12 4.91
CA PRO A 288 -1.18 16.29 5.08
C PRO A 288 0.14 16.18 4.30
N LEU A 289 0.77 15.01 4.33
CA LEU A 289 2.02 14.74 3.60
C LEU A 289 1.78 14.76 2.09
N ARG A 290 0.72 14.07 1.64
CA ARG A 290 0.32 14.00 0.24
C ARG A 290 0.10 15.38 -0.37
N ARG A 291 -0.60 16.25 0.34
CA ARG A 291 -0.81 17.65 -0.07
C ARG A 291 0.51 18.40 -0.26
N GLN A 292 1.45 18.23 0.65
CA GLN A 292 2.77 18.88 0.52
C GLN A 292 3.61 18.30 -0.60
N ALA A 293 3.48 17.00 -0.88
CA ALA A 293 4.11 16.33 -2.01
C ALA A 293 3.57 16.85 -3.35
N TYR A 294 2.24 16.89 -3.54
CA TYR A 294 1.62 17.39 -4.79
C TYR A 294 2.03 18.83 -5.14
N LEU A 295 2.18 19.70 -4.14
CA LEU A 295 2.62 21.08 -4.35
C LEU A 295 4.10 21.23 -4.70
N ARG A 296 4.90 20.18 -4.53
CA ARG A 296 6.35 20.19 -4.77
C ARG A 296 6.77 19.30 -5.92
N LEU A 297 5.96 18.31 -6.28
CA LEU A 297 6.25 17.42 -7.40
C LEU A 297 6.43 18.20 -8.69
N ARG A 298 7.33 17.68 -9.53
CA ARG A 298 7.50 18.03 -10.95
C ARG A 298 7.39 16.80 -11.81
N ARG A 299 7.86 15.66 -11.29
CA ARG A 299 7.78 14.35 -11.95
C ARG A 299 7.50 13.26 -10.92
N HIS A 300 6.61 12.34 -11.25
CA HIS A 300 6.35 11.11 -10.52
C HIS A 300 6.35 9.94 -11.51
N TRP A 301 7.33 9.05 -11.37
CA TRP A 301 7.44 7.86 -12.21
C TRP A 301 7.31 6.62 -11.32
N GLN A 302 6.15 5.96 -11.35
CA GLN A 302 5.91 4.74 -10.60
C GLN A 302 6.40 3.51 -11.38
N PHE A 303 7.09 2.63 -10.69
CA PHE A 303 7.63 1.38 -11.20
C PHE A 303 7.10 0.16 -10.42
N LEU A 304 6.84 -0.91 -11.16
CA LEU A 304 6.61 -2.25 -10.63
C LEU A 304 7.89 -3.07 -10.82
N ASN A 305 8.41 -3.73 -9.78
CA ASN A 305 9.68 -4.47 -9.85
C ASN A 305 9.59 -5.81 -10.61
N LYS A 306 8.79 -5.90 -11.68
CA LYS A 306 8.55 -7.14 -12.44
C LYS A 306 9.74 -7.61 -13.28
N LEU A 307 10.69 -6.73 -13.57
CA LEU A 307 11.97 -7.08 -14.19
C LEU A 307 13.07 -7.36 -13.17
N ILE A 308 12.77 -7.25 -11.86
CA ILE A 308 13.72 -7.44 -10.77
C ILE A 308 14.96 -6.55 -10.99
N LEU A 309 14.73 -5.26 -11.28
CA LEU A 309 15.81 -4.26 -11.38
C LEU A 309 16.48 -4.02 -10.02
N PHE A 310 15.74 -4.30 -8.95
CA PHE A 310 16.23 -4.37 -7.58
C PHE A 310 16.01 -5.79 -7.02
N GLU A 311 16.93 -6.27 -6.19
CA GLU A 311 16.86 -7.59 -5.51
C GLU A 311 15.84 -7.61 -4.36
N ILE A 312 14.60 -7.27 -4.70
CA ILE A 312 13.43 -7.26 -3.80
C ILE A 312 12.29 -8.00 -4.48
N ASP A 313 11.21 -8.30 -3.74
CA ASP A 313 10.04 -8.99 -4.28
C ASP A 313 9.48 -8.26 -5.52
N ASP A 314 9.08 -9.03 -6.54
CA ASP A 314 8.65 -8.51 -7.84
C ASP A 314 7.27 -7.82 -7.78
N HIS A 315 6.56 -7.92 -6.65
CA HIS A 315 5.31 -7.20 -6.38
C HIS A 315 5.55 -5.85 -5.69
N VAL A 316 6.78 -5.50 -5.33
CA VAL A 316 7.07 -4.21 -4.70
C VAL A 316 6.93 -3.09 -5.72
N THR A 317 6.15 -2.08 -5.35
CA THR A 317 5.96 -0.83 -6.09
C THR A 317 6.78 0.29 -5.44
N PHE A 318 7.47 1.08 -6.26
CA PHE A 318 8.22 2.25 -5.83
C PHE A 318 8.13 3.35 -6.89
N GLY A 319 8.48 4.58 -6.52
CA GLY A 319 8.48 5.70 -7.46
C GLY A 319 9.79 6.47 -7.46
N VAL A 320 10.15 7.02 -8.62
CA VAL A 320 11.12 8.10 -8.75
C VAL A 320 10.36 9.42 -8.69
N HIS A 321 10.62 10.19 -7.63
CA HIS A 321 9.92 11.43 -7.33
C HIS A 321 10.89 12.61 -7.48
N VAL A 322 10.54 13.56 -8.34
CA VAL A 322 11.29 14.80 -8.50
C VAL A 322 10.50 15.94 -7.88
N TYR A 323 11.00 16.47 -6.77
CA TYR A 323 10.47 17.62 -6.07
C TYR A 323 11.29 18.88 -6.38
N ALA A 324 10.63 20.04 -6.31
CA ALA A 324 11.24 21.36 -6.36
C ALA A 324 10.47 22.29 -5.41
N ASP A 325 10.67 23.60 -5.56
CA ASP A 325 9.98 24.62 -4.76
C ASP A 325 8.47 24.40 -4.71
N ARG A 326 7.90 24.72 -3.54
CA ARG A 326 6.46 24.64 -3.32
C ARG A 326 5.72 25.62 -4.24
N GLN A 327 4.85 25.10 -5.09
CA GLN A 327 3.95 25.86 -5.95
C GLN A 327 2.68 26.32 -5.20
N VAL A 328 1.94 27.23 -5.82
CA VAL A 328 0.62 27.68 -5.33
C VAL A 328 -0.45 26.60 -5.56
N ALA A 329 -0.34 25.87 -6.67
CA ALA A 329 -1.22 24.80 -7.08
C ALA A 329 -0.41 23.62 -7.64
N PRO A 330 -0.89 22.37 -7.54
CA PRO A 330 -0.23 21.19 -8.10
C PRO A 330 -0.09 21.28 -9.63
N ASP A 331 1.11 20.97 -10.12
CA ASP A 331 1.44 20.95 -11.55
C ASP A 331 2.66 20.02 -11.80
N PHE A 332 2.41 18.78 -12.20
CA PHE A 332 3.47 17.79 -12.42
C PHE A 332 3.14 16.75 -13.49
N LEU A 333 4.18 16.10 -14.02
CA LEU A 333 4.04 14.96 -14.94
C LEU A 333 4.08 13.64 -14.18
N GLN A 334 3.25 12.70 -14.60
CA GLN A 334 3.12 11.38 -14.00
C GLN A 334 3.16 10.29 -15.06
N ALA A 335 3.76 9.16 -14.73
CA ALA A 335 3.59 7.90 -15.47
C ALA A 335 3.59 6.74 -14.48
N VAL A 336 2.68 5.78 -14.69
CA VAL A 336 2.40 4.71 -13.75
C VAL A 336 2.52 3.34 -14.40
N SER A 337 2.65 2.30 -13.56
CA SER A 337 2.83 0.92 -14.00
C SER A 337 3.98 0.73 -15.00
N LEU A 338 5.10 1.44 -14.79
CA LEU A 338 6.30 1.27 -15.60
C LEU A 338 7.11 0.07 -15.13
N TYR A 339 7.85 -0.54 -16.06
CA TYR A 339 8.74 -1.67 -15.78
C TYR A 339 10.22 -1.33 -15.99
N HIS A 340 10.51 -0.32 -16.83
CA HIS A 340 11.86 0.13 -17.14
C HIS A 340 11.92 1.67 -17.24
N PRO A 341 12.98 2.34 -16.75
CA PRO A 341 13.07 3.80 -16.76
C PRO A 341 13.10 4.43 -18.16
N ASP A 342 13.65 3.72 -19.16
CA ASP A 342 13.68 4.20 -20.55
C ASP A 342 12.27 4.46 -21.08
N THR A 343 11.27 3.66 -20.67
CA THR A 343 9.88 3.85 -21.09
C THR A 343 9.39 5.27 -20.75
N ALA A 344 9.70 5.82 -19.58
CA ALA A 344 9.32 7.20 -19.24
C ALA A 344 10.06 8.24 -20.09
N THR A 345 11.39 8.06 -20.22
CA THR A 345 12.27 9.03 -20.91
C THR A 345 11.96 9.11 -22.40
N ASP A 346 11.63 7.98 -23.03
CA ASP A 346 11.31 7.91 -24.45
C ASP A 346 9.84 8.29 -24.72
N SER A 347 8.93 8.02 -23.77
CA SER A 347 7.54 8.48 -23.87
C SER A 347 7.42 10.00 -23.90
N LEU A 348 8.30 10.72 -23.18
CA LEU A 348 8.36 12.19 -23.24
C LEU A 348 8.73 12.76 -24.62
N LYS A 349 9.34 11.94 -25.49
CA LYS A 349 9.80 12.34 -26.83
C LYS A 349 8.93 11.76 -27.95
N HIS A 350 7.95 10.93 -27.59
CA HIS A 350 7.12 10.19 -28.54
C HIS A 350 6.13 11.12 -29.25
N ASP A 351 5.79 10.84 -30.51
CA ASP A 351 4.96 11.71 -31.35
C ASP A 351 3.44 11.51 -31.19
N GLY A 352 3.05 10.47 -30.44
CA GLY A 352 1.67 10.12 -30.12
C GLY A 352 0.98 9.23 -31.15
N THR A 353 1.74 8.67 -32.10
CA THR A 353 1.18 7.79 -33.14
C THR A 353 1.30 6.30 -32.77
N GLY A 354 0.38 5.49 -33.28
CA GLY A 354 0.39 4.04 -33.09
C GLY A 354 -0.51 3.55 -31.94
N PRO A 355 -0.44 2.25 -31.60
CA PRO A 355 -1.30 1.66 -30.59
C PRO A 355 -0.92 2.10 -29.18
N VAL A 356 -1.92 2.52 -28.40
CA VAL A 356 -1.76 2.88 -26.98
C VAL A 356 -1.28 1.67 -26.17
N PRO A 357 -0.25 1.82 -25.32
CA PRO A 357 0.24 0.72 -24.52
C PRO A 357 -0.68 0.36 -23.34
N GLY A 358 -0.60 -0.90 -22.91
CA GLY A 358 -1.31 -1.44 -21.75
C GLY A 358 -0.36 -1.89 -20.64
N LEU A 359 -0.84 -2.76 -19.74
CA LEU A 359 0.02 -3.44 -18.75
C LEU A 359 0.90 -4.52 -19.41
N LYS A 360 0.32 -5.27 -20.36
CA LYS A 360 1.00 -6.31 -21.12
C LYS A 360 0.74 -6.16 -22.62
N THR A 361 1.68 -6.64 -23.43
CA THR A 361 1.52 -6.79 -24.87
C THR A 361 0.61 -7.97 -25.20
N GLU A 362 0.19 -8.08 -26.46
CA GLU A 362 -0.59 -9.24 -26.95
C GLU A 362 0.14 -10.59 -26.77
N ASP A 363 1.48 -10.58 -26.74
CA ASP A 363 2.33 -11.77 -26.48
C ASP A 363 2.52 -12.09 -24.98
N ASP A 364 1.67 -11.55 -24.08
CA ASP A 364 1.73 -11.73 -22.61
C ASP A 364 3.04 -11.27 -21.93
N LYS A 365 3.82 -10.43 -22.61
CA LYS A 365 5.01 -9.77 -22.05
C LYS A 365 4.64 -8.42 -21.43
N TRP A 366 5.43 -7.97 -20.45
CA TRP A 366 5.27 -6.63 -19.89
C TRP A 366 5.43 -5.56 -20.97
N ASP A 367 4.45 -4.66 -21.10
CA ASP A 367 4.48 -3.64 -22.14
C ASP A 367 5.43 -2.52 -21.75
N MET A 368 6.58 -2.46 -22.42
CA MET A 368 7.63 -1.46 -22.21
C MET A 368 7.68 -0.41 -23.33
N ARG A 369 6.75 -0.47 -24.29
CA ARG A 369 6.76 0.44 -25.44
C ARG A 369 6.57 1.89 -24.97
N PRO A 370 7.44 2.83 -25.38
CA PRO A 370 7.21 4.24 -25.10
C PRO A 370 6.01 4.75 -25.90
N HIS A 371 5.23 5.64 -25.30
CA HIS A 371 4.12 6.32 -25.97
C HIS A 371 3.78 7.62 -25.22
N ALA A 372 3.39 8.67 -25.95
CA ALA A 372 3.08 9.98 -25.37
C ALA A 372 2.00 9.88 -24.28
N ASP A 373 0.94 9.11 -24.54
CA ASP A 373 -0.18 8.86 -23.61
C ASP A 373 0.17 8.17 -22.29
N ARG A 374 1.39 7.62 -22.14
CA ARG A 374 1.85 7.17 -20.81
C ARG A 374 2.13 8.34 -19.87
N ILE A 375 2.42 9.52 -20.42
CA ILE A 375 2.73 10.72 -19.65
C ILE A 375 1.44 11.49 -19.41
N GLN A 376 1.00 11.50 -18.16
CA GLN A 376 -0.16 12.26 -17.71
C GLN A 376 0.27 13.59 -17.09
N HIS A 377 -0.51 14.62 -17.36
CA HIS A 377 -0.33 15.93 -16.73
C HIS A 377 -1.33 16.07 -15.58
N VAL A 378 -0.81 16.17 -14.35
CA VAL A 378 -1.62 16.25 -13.14
C VAL A 378 -1.69 17.69 -12.65
N THR A 379 -2.91 18.22 -12.61
CA THR A 379 -3.23 19.56 -12.14
C THR A 379 -4.26 19.51 -11.00
N THR A 380 -4.61 20.66 -10.43
CA THR A 380 -5.71 20.76 -9.47
C THR A 380 -7.03 20.18 -10.01
N ASP A 381 -7.31 20.34 -11.30
CA ASP A 381 -8.52 19.79 -11.93
C ASP A 381 -8.49 18.26 -11.94
N THR A 382 -7.34 17.68 -12.30
CA THR A 382 -7.10 16.22 -12.22
C THR A 382 -7.31 15.71 -10.81
N LEU A 383 -6.76 16.39 -9.80
CA LEU A 383 -6.92 16.01 -8.39
C LEU A 383 -8.37 16.16 -7.90
N THR A 384 -9.12 17.14 -8.43
CA THR A 384 -10.54 17.32 -8.11
C THR A 384 -11.37 16.17 -8.64
N LEU A 385 -11.04 15.67 -9.85
CA LEU A 385 -11.65 14.46 -10.40
C LEU A 385 -11.33 13.22 -9.55
N TRP A 386 -10.09 13.09 -9.07
CA TRP A 386 -9.71 11.99 -8.16
C TRP A 386 -10.44 12.07 -6.82
N ALA A 387 -10.58 13.26 -6.25
CA ALA A 387 -11.37 13.48 -5.04
C ALA A 387 -12.82 13.05 -5.28
N GLY A 388 -13.42 13.47 -6.40
CA GLY A 388 -14.78 13.09 -6.77
C GLY A 388 -14.95 11.58 -6.88
N LEU A 389 -13.96 10.85 -7.40
CA LEU A 389 -14.02 9.40 -7.61
C LEU A 389 -13.96 8.58 -6.31
N MET A 390 -13.15 9.00 -5.34
CA MET A 390 -12.72 8.13 -4.24
C MET A 390 -12.94 8.70 -2.84
N GLU A 391 -13.22 9.99 -2.72
CA GLU A 391 -13.29 10.70 -1.44
C GLU A 391 -14.69 11.24 -1.19
N THR A 392 -14.93 11.72 0.04
CA THR A 392 -16.17 12.42 0.35
C THR A 392 -16.17 13.80 -0.32
N PRO A 393 -17.34 14.37 -0.66
CA PRO A 393 -17.46 15.65 -1.36
C PRO A 393 -16.74 16.83 -0.69
N GLU A 394 -16.49 16.76 0.62
CA GLU A 394 -15.82 17.79 1.41
C GLU A 394 -14.28 17.72 1.32
N THR A 395 -13.73 16.65 0.74
CA THR A 395 -12.28 16.43 0.71
C THR A 395 -11.60 17.40 -0.24
N PRO A 396 -10.61 18.20 0.21
CA PRO A 396 -9.87 19.09 -0.66
C PRO A 396 -9.14 18.33 -1.79
N ALA A 397 -9.15 18.87 -3.01
CA ALA A 397 -8.46 18.24 -4.15
C ALA A 397 -6.98 17.90 -3.87
N GLY A 398 -6.25 18.80 -3.21
CA GLY A 398 -4.85 18.57 -2.83
C GLY A 398 -4.63 17.43 -1.83
N GLU A 399 -5.70 16.85 -1.27
CA GLU A 399 -5.66 15.73 -0.32
C GLU A 399 -6.24 14.44 -0.93
N ALA A 400 -6.70 14.46 -2.18
CA ALA A 400 -7.22 13.29 -2.87
C ALA A 400 -6.18 12.17 -2.98
N ARG A 401 -6.58 10.92 -2.71
CA ARG A 401 -5.76 9.75 -3.02
C ARG A 401 -5.46 9.69 -4.52
N MET A 402 -4.23 9.28 -4.86
CA MET A 402 -3.80 9.17 -6.25
C MET A 402 -4.53 8.03 -6.96
N VAL A 403 -4.84 8.27 -8.24
CA VAL A 403 -5.44 7.27 -9.13
C VAL A 403 -4.38 6.81 -10.12
N TYR A 404 -4.28 5.49 -10.33
CA TYR A 404 -3.28 4.86 -11.20
C TYR A 404 -3.94 4.33 -12.48
N THR A 405 -3.85 5.10 -13.56
CA THR A 405 -4.29 4.68 -14.91
C THR A 405 -3.12 4.62 -15.87
N VAL A 406 -3.06 3.61 -16.73
CA VAL A 406 -1.89 3.42 -17.63
C VAL A 406 -1.86 4.44 -18.79
N ASN A 407 -3.02 4.97 -19.19
CA ASN A 407 -3.15 5.90 -20.31
C ASN A 407 -4.32 6.89 -20.12
N THR A 408 -4.39 7.90 -20.99
CA THR A 408 -5.41 8.96 -20.97
C THR A 408 -6.82 8.45 -21.23
N ASP A 409 -6.99 7.42 -22.06
CA ASP A 409 -8.32 6.84 -22.33
C ASP A 409 -8.92 6.17 -21.09
N ALA A 410 -8.12 5.39 -20.36
CA ALA A 410 -8.53 4.82 -19.09
C ALA A 410 -8.89 5.92 -18.07
N ALA A 411 -8.14 7.03 -18.06
CA ALA A 411 -8.47 8.18 -17.22
C ALA A 411 -9.81 8.82 -17.61
N ARG A 412 -10.14 8.91 -18.91
CA ARG A 412 -11.42 9.41 -19.42
C ARG A 412 -12.59 8.54 -18.96
N VAL A 413 -12.46 7.20 -18.98
CA VAL A 413 -13.49 6.30 -18.46
C VAL A 413 -13.73 6.55 -16.96
N LEU A 414 -12.67 6.71 -16.16
CA LEU A 414 -12.82 7.05 -14.75
C LEU A 414 -13.51 8.41 -14.54
N GLN A 415 -13.27 9.39 -15.42
CA GLN A 415 -13.97 10.68 -15.36
C GLN A 415 -15.47 10.52 -15.62
N THR A 416 -15.87 9.62 -16.53
CA THR A 416 -17.28 9.29 -16.74
C THR A 416 -17.88 8.66 -15.48
N LEU A 417 -17.18 7.69 -14.89
CA LEU A 417 -17.59 7.05 -13.62
C LEU A 417 -17.65 8.02 -12.44
N ALA A 418 -16.78 9.05 -12.43
CA ALA A 418 -16.73 10.05 -11.38
C ALA A 418 -17.97 10.96 -11.35
N LYS A 419 -18.69 11.11 -12.47
CA LYS A 419 -19.91 11.94 -12.56
C LYS A 419 -21.16 11.28 -12.00
N ALA A 420 -21.14 9.96 -11.88
CA ALA A 420 -22.26 9.21 -11.31
C ALA A 420 -22.31 9.35 -9.77
N PRO A 421 -23.45 9.04 -9.14
CA PRO A 421 -23.62 9.08 -7.67
C PRO A 421 -22.63 8.15 -6.93
N ARG A 422 -22.73 8.07 -5.60
CA ARG A 422 -21.89 7.17 -4.77
C ARG A 422 -22.70 6.11 -4.05
N VAL A 423 -22.14 4.91 -3.87
CA VAL A 423 -22.77 3.81 -3.12
C VAL A 423 -23.11 4.24 -1.69
N ALA A 424 -22.35 5.17 -1.11
CA ALA A 424 -22.66 5.79 0.18
C ALA A 424 -24.11 6.34 0.29
N GLU A 425 -24.69 6.80 -0.83
CA GLU A 425 -26.06 7.34 -0.88
C GLU A 425 -27.14 6.24 -0.77
N LEU A 426 -26.77 4.97 -1.00
CA LEU A 426 -27.69 3.83 -0.90
C LEU A 426 -28.00 3.43 0.56
N GLY A 427 -27.26 3.99 1.53
CA GLY A 427 -27.47 3.70 2.95
C GLY A 427 -27.19 2.24 3.34
N LEU A 428 -26.27 1.57 2.63
CA LEU A 428 -25.89 0.19 2.93
C LEU A 428 -25.20 0.12 4.29
N GLN A 429 -25.46 -0.98 5.00
CA GLN A 429 -24.76 -1.33 6.23
C GLN A 429 -23.82 -2.51 5.97
N TYR A 430 -22.68 -2.49 6.63
CA TYR A 430 -21.59 -3.44 6.40
C TYR A 430 -21.39 -4.38 7.57
N SER A 431 -20.94 -5.59 7.27
CA SER A 431 -20.47 -6.55 8.27
C SER A 431 -19.11 -7.11 7.84
N ARG A 432 -18.20 -7.15 8.80
CA ARG A 432 -16.89 -7.79 8.68
C ARG A 432 -16.93 -9.28 9.07
N GLY A 433 -18.09 -9.80 9.48
CA GLY A 433 -18.21 -11.18 9.95
C GLY A 433 -17.33 -11.49 11.18
N TRP A 434 -16.98 -12.77 11.33
CA TRP A 434 -16.20 -13.27 12.48
C TRP A 434 -14.71 -12.98 12.38
N ASP A 435 -14.10 -12.50 13.47
CA ASP A 435 -12.64 -12.40 13.59
C ASP A 435 -12.04 -13.76 13.96
N GLU A 436 -11.24 -14.35 13.07
CA GLU A 436 -10.67 -15.70 13.26
C GLU A 436 -9.76 -15.84 14.47
N SER A 437 -9.26 -14.73 15.03
CA SER A 437 -8.41 -14.76 16.23
C SER A 437 -9.20 -14.51 17.50
N ILE A 438 -10.05 -13.48 17.49
CA ILE A 438 -10.79 -13.03 18.68
C ILE A 438 -12.01 -13.92 18.92
N ASP A 439 -12.85 -14.11 17.91
CA ASP A 439 -14.16 -14.75 18.10
C ASP A 439 -14.04 -16.27 18.16
N LYS A 440 -13.03 -16.83 17.49
CA LYS A 440 -12.60 -18.22 17.72
C LYS A 440 -12.20 -18.46 19.17
N ARG A 441 -11.46 -17.53 19.80
CA ARG A 441 -11.03 -17.66 21.20
C ARG A 441 -12.21 -17.57 22.18
N LYS A 442 -13.26 -16.83 21.81
CA LYS A 442 -14.53 -16.78 22.55
C LYS A 442 -15.40 -18.03 22.34
N GLY A 443 -15.01 -18.93 21.44
CA GLY A 443 -15.69 -20.20 21.21
C GLY A 443 -16.93 -20.12 20.31
N TRP A 444 -17.07 -19.09 19.46
CA TRP A 444 -18.21 -18.97 18.55
C TRP A 444 -18.16 -19.92 17.36
N PHE A 445 -16.95 -20.34 16.97
CA PHE A 445 -16.73 -21.32 15.91
C PHE A 445 -15.33 -21.94 16.06
N ASP A 446 -15.13 -23.12 15.49
CA ASP A 446 -13.81 -23.75 15.38
C ASP A 446 -13.59 -24.34 13.98
N ARG A 447 -12.34 -24.71 13.69
CA ARG A 447 -11.91 -25.33 12.44
C ARG A 447 -12.39 -26.77 12.41
N GLY A 448 -13.20 -27.10 11.42
CA GLY A 448 -13.72 -28.44 11.20
C GLY A 448 -14.31 -28.56 9.80
N TYR A 449 -14.11 -29.71 9.17
CA TYR A 449 -14.75 -30.00 7.89
C TYR A 449 -16.13 -30.59 8.15
N ALA A 450 -17.15 -29.97 7.59
CA ALA A 450 -18.47 -30.58 7.44
C ALA A 450 -19.19 -29.98 6.25
N GLN A 451 -20.17 -30.73 5.74
CA GLN A 451 -21.22 -30.20 4.90
C GLN A 451 -22.42 -29.90 5.81
N PRO A 452 -22.78 -28.63 6.06
CA PRO A 452 -23.87 -28.28 6.96
C PRO A 452 -25.22 -28.81 6.48
N ALA A 453 -26.16 -28.99 7.42
CA ALA A 453 -27.53 -29.41 7.10
C ALA A 453 -28.46 -28.23 6.71
N SER A 454 -28.06 -27.00 7.01
CA SER A 454 -28.78 -25.77 6.64
C SER A 454 -27.80 -24.60 6.52
N TRP A 455 -28.27 -23.48 5.95
CA TRP A 455 -27.49 -22.25 5.83
C TRP A 455 -27.07 -21.66 7.19
N ASP A 456 -27.80 -21.92 8.28
CA ASP A 456 -27.42 -21.52 9.65
C ASP A 456 -26.09 -22.11 10.15
N GLY A 457 -25.70 -23.25 9.56
CA GLY A 457 -24.43 -23.93 9.82
C GLY A 457 -23.28 -23.49 8.91
N VAL A 458 -23.55 -22.65 7.91
CA VAL A 458 -22.56 -22.29 6.89
C VAL A 458 -21.75 -21.07 7.36
N ILE A 459 -20.43 -21.25 7.51
CA ILE A 459 -19.46 -20.17 7.69
C ILE A 459 -18.54 -20.10 6.46
N LEU A 460 -18.76 -19.10 5.62
CA LEU A 460 -18.06 -18.90 4.37
C LEU A 460 -16.67 -18.29 4.56
N GLN A 461 -15.78 -18.66 3.66
CA GLN A 461 -14.43 -18.11 3.51
C GLN A 461 -14.23 -17.62 2.08
N GLY A 462 -13.29 -16.69 1.85
CA GLY A 462 -13.05 -16.08 0.54
C GLY A 462 -13.06 -17.04 -0.65
N PRO A 463 -12.38 -18.21 -0.62
CA PRO A 463 -12.37 -19.14 -1.74
C PRO A 463 -13.73 -19.68 -2.19
N HIS A 464 -14.75 -19.65 -1.33
CA HIS A 464 -16.11 -20.06 -1.69
C HIS A 464 -16.77 -19.10 -2.69
N LEU A 465 -16.41 -17.81 -2.65
CA LEU A 465 -17.01 -16.77 -3.48
C LEU A 465 -16.26 -16.65 -4.81
N GLY A 466 -16.95 -16.72 -5.93
CA GLY A 466 -16.49 -16.31 -7.26
C GLY A 466 -17.07 -14.96 -7.65
N VAL A 467 -16.87 -14.53 -8.90
CA VAL A 467 -17.58 -13.35 -9.42
C VAL A 467 -19.02 -13.75 -9.72
N ALA A 468 -19.98 -13.07 -9.10
CA ALA A 468 -21.41 -13.41 -9.16
C ALA A 468 -21.68 -14.91 -8.90
N THR A 469 -20.88 -15.55 -8.05
CA THR A 469 -20.97 -16.99 -7.79
C THR A 469 -20.80 -17.27 -6.31
N PRO A 470 -21.84 -17.65 -5.56
CA PRO A 470 -21.74 -17.76 -4.09
C PRO A 470 -21.01 -19.02 -3.60
N MET A 471 -20.85 -20.02 -4.46
CA MET A 471 -20.26 -21.31 -4.12
C MET A 471 -19.44 -21.88 -5.29
N ILE A 472 -18.35 -21.20 -5.66
CA ILE A 472 -17.48 -21.63 -6.77
C ILE A 472 -16.56 -22.81 -6.38
N LYS A 473 -16.19 -22.90 -5.10
CA LYS A 473 -15.30 -23.92 -4.53
C LYS A 473 -15.73 -24.28 -3.11
N GLN A 474 -15.34 -25.47 -2.66
CA GLN A 474 -15.47 -25.92 -1.27
C GLN A 474 -14.15 -26.54 -0.77
N PRO A 475 -13.85 -26.47 0.53
CA PRO A 475 -12.62 -27.01 1.09
C PRO A 475 -12.63 -28.53 1.03
N ASN A 476 -11.45 -29.14 0.95
CA ASN A 476 -11.32 -30.59 1.05
C ASN A 476 -11.36 -31.05 2.53
N PRO A 477 -11.78 -32.29 2.82
CA PRO A 477 -11.78 -32.85 4.19
C PRO A 477 -10.44 -32.77 4.91
N THR A 478 -9.35 -32.70 4.15
CA THR A 478 -7.98 -32.64 4.65
C THR A 478 -7.63 -31.29 5.28
N LEU A 479 -8.29 -30.20 4.87
CA LEU A 479 -8.06 -28.83 5.34
C LEU A 479 -6.57 -28.46 5.44
N LYS A 480 -5.67 -28.92 4.56
CA LYS A 480 -4.21 -28.85 4.79
C LYS A 480 -3.66 -27.42 4.76
N HIS A 481 -4.07 -26.65 3.75
CA HIS A 481 -3.60 -25.28 3.52
C HIS A 481 -4.69 -24.46 2.80
N ASN A 482 -4.44 -23.15 2.65
CA ASN A 482 -5.35 -22.16 2.06
C ASN A 482 -5.71 -22.39 0.56
N GLN A 483 -5.09 -23.35 -0.10
CA GLN A 483 -5.39 -23.73 -1.50
C GLN A 483 -6.01 -25.13 -1.60
N ASP A 484 -6.24 -25.81 -0.48
CA ASP A 484 -6.81 -27.15 -0.41
C ASP A 484 -8.33 -27.14 -0.61
N TYR A 485 -8.73 -26.75 -1.82
CA TYR A 485 -10.13 -26.56 -2.25
C TYR A 485 -10.37 -27.26 -3.58
N THR A 486 -11.60 -27.71 -3.76
CA THR A 486 -12.09 -28.30 -5.00
C THR A 486 -13.18 -27.41 -5.59
N ALA A 487 -13.21 -27.26 -6.92
CA ALA A 487 -14.31 -26.57 -7.61
C ALA A 487 -15.65 -27.25 -7.34
N VAL A 488 -16.72 -26.48 -7.23
CA VAL A 488 -18.08 -27.05 -7.15
C VAL A 488 -18.54 -27.37 -8.56
N ASP A 489 -19.10 -28.57 -8.74
CA ASP A 489 -19.64 -29.01 -10.02
C ASP A 489 -21.02 -28.39 -10.25
N LEU A 490 -21.05 -27.18 -10.80
CA LEU A 490 -22.30 -26.45 -11.01
C LEU A 490 -23.30 -27.22 -11.89
N GLU A 491 -22.84 -28.08 -12.81
CA GLU A 491 -23.71 -28.90 -13.67
C GLU A 491 -24.41 -30.04 -12.92
N ALA A 492 -23.80 -30.55 -11.85
CA ALA A 492 -24.28 -31.72 -11.13
C ALA A 492 -24.79 -31.45 -9.70
N ILE A 493 -24.72 -30.20 -9.21
CA ILE A 493 -25.24 -29.88 -7.88
C ILE A 493 -26.75 -30.18 -7.78
N PRO A 494 -27.22 -30.82 -6.69
CA PRO A 494 -28.65 -30.96 -6.41
C PRO A 494 -29.29 -29.60 -6.09
N THR A 495 -30.63 -29.54 -6.14
CA THR A 495 -31.38 -28.30 -5.91
C THR A 495 -31.24 -27.76 -4.48
N ASP A 496 -30.92 -28.61 -3.51
CA ASP A 496 -30.74 -28.28 -2.09
C ASP A 496 -29.25 -28.21 -1.68
N PHE A 497 -28.33 -28.10 -2.66
CA PHE A 497 -26.90 -28.14 -2.39
C PHE A 497 -26.44 -27.06 -1.39
N LEU A 498 -25.61 -27.49 -0.44
CA LEU A 498 -24.88 -26.63 0.51
C LEU A 498 -23.38 -26.88 0.35
N PRO A 499 -22.55 -25.83 0.25
CA PRO A 499 -21.11 -26.02 0.18
C PRO A 499 -20.57 -26.56 1.51
N ALA A 500 -19.58 -27.45 1.44
CA ALA A 500 -18.81 -27.79 2.64
C ALA A 500 -18.07 -26.55 3.18
N THR A 501 -17.85 -26.50 4.49
CA THR A 501 -17.13 -25.39 5.14
C THR A 501 -15.96 -25.91 5.98
N GLY A 502 -14.91 -25.09 6.11
CA GLY A 502 -13.74 -25.39 6.94
C GLY A 502 -13.86 -24.89 8.39
N TYR A 503 -14.95 -24.18 8.68
CA TYR A 503 -15.32 -23.68 9.98
C TYR A 503 -16.73 -24.10 10.32
N GLN A 504 -16.94 -24.55 11.55
CA GLN A 504 -18.23 -24.98 12.07
C GLN A 504 -18.61 -24.11 13.25
N PRO A 505 -19.88 -23.71 13.35
CA PRO A 505 -20.34 -22.93 14.48
C PRO A 505 -20.35 -23.73 15.76
N GLU A 506 -20.13 -23.03 16.86
CA GLU A 506 -20.17 -23.54 18.22
C GLU A 506 -21.12 -22.66 19.04
N THR A 507 -21.53 -23.12 20.22
CA THR A 507 -22.49 -22.38 21.06
C THR A 507 -21.90 -21.21 21.83
N GLY A 508 -20.59 -20.92 21.68
CA GLY A 508 -19.92 -19.89 22.46
C GLY A 508 -19.82 -20.23 23.95
N ASP A 509 -19.59 -19.20 24.77
CA ASP A 509 -19.58 -19.24 26.24
C ASP A 509 -20.98 -19.14 26.88
N GLY A 510 -22.05 -19.28 26.08
CA GLY A 510 -23.43 -19.41 26.58
C GLY A 510 -24.31 -18.16 26.43
N THR A 511 -24.22 -17.44 25.31
CA THR A 511 -25.12 -16.30 25.00
C THR A 511 -25.47 -16.20 23.50
N ASP A 512 -26.40 -15.30 23.18
CA ASP A 512 -27.01 -15.02 21.88
C ASP A 512 -25.99 -14.81 20.74
N ARG A 513 -25.95 -15.75 19.79
CA ARG A 513 -25.05 -15.74 18.63
C ARG A 513 -25.31 -14.57 17.69
N ASP A 514 -26.55 -14.11 17.59
CA ASP A 514 -26.91 -12.96 16.74
C ASP A 514 -26.32 -11.69 17.33
N ALA A 515 -26.35 -11.55 18.66
CA ALA A 515 -25.71 -10.43 19.35
C ALA A 515 -24.19 -10.42 19.21
N ALA A 516 -23.56 -11.59 19.14
CA ALA A 516 -22.13 -11.70 18.89
C ALA A 516 -21.76 -11.40 17.43
N TYR A 517 -22.60 -11.79 16.45
CA TYR A 517 -22.35 -11.54 15.03
C TYR A 517 -22.71 -10.10 14.61
N GLY A 518 -23.72 -9.51 15.24
CA GLY A 518 -24.12 -8.12 15.08
C GLY A 518 -25.54 -7.93 14.52
N TYR A 519 -26.03 -6.70 14.66
CA TYR A 519 -27.33 -6.25 14.17
C TYR A 519 -27.16 -5.06 13.22
N TRP A 520 -28.11 -4.93 12.29
CA TRP A 520 -28.31 -3.74 11.46
C TRP A 520 -29.63 -3.07 11.82
N THR A 521 -29.74 -1.79 11.47
CA THR A 521 -30.99 -1.03 11.68
C THR A 521 -31.76 -0.97 10.37
N LYS A 522 -33.01 -1.44 10.34
CA LYS A 522 -33.88 -1.35 9.16
C LYS A 522 -35.04 -0.41 9.42
N ASP A 523 -35.25 0.53 8.50
CA ASP A 523 -36.31 1.52 8.61
C ASP A 523 -37.69 0.88 8.79
N GLY A 524 -38.44 1.34 9.78
CA GLY A 524 -39.77 0.82 10.11
C GLY A 524 -39.79 -0.55 10.83
N VAL A 525 -38.66 -1.26 10.95
CA VAL A 525 -38.56 -2.57 11.61
C VAL A 525 -37.74 -2.51 12.90
N GLY A 526 -36.67 -1.70 12.94
CA GLY A 526 -35.76 -1.61 14.09
C GLY A 526 -34.49 -2.45 13.89
N GLN A 527 -33.94 -3.01 14.97
CA GLN A 527 -32.74 -3.85 14.91
C GLN A 527 -33.10 -5.22 14.30
N VAL A 528 -32.35 -5.63 13.28
CA VAL A 528 -32.47 -6.94 12.61
C VAL A 528 -31.12 -7.68 12.66
N PRO A 529 -31.08 -8.98 13.01
CA PRO A 529 -29.83 -9.74 12.98
C PRO A 529 -29.20 -9.70 11.60
N VAL A 530 -27.89 -9.45 11.52
CA VAL A 530 -27.17 -9.41 10.23
C VAL A 530 -27.31 -10.74 9.49
N ARG A 531 -27.23 -11.87 10.22
CA ARG A 531 -27.30 -13.21 9.63
C ARG A 531 -28.66 -13.57 9.07
N ASP A 532 -29.74 -12.91 9.49
CA ASP A 532 -31.09 -13.18 9.00
C ASP A 532 -31.43 -12.41 7.71
N GLN A 533 -30.48 -11.62 7.19
CA GLN A 533 -30.68 -10.82 5.98
C GLN A 533 -29.97 -11.44 4.78
N TRP A 534 -30.56 -11.28 3.60
CA TRP A 534 -29.85 -11.39 2.34
C TRP A 534 -28.76 -10.34 2.26
N ARG A 535 -27.59 -10.75 1.76
CA ARG A 535 -26.42 -9.88 1.71
C ARG A 535 -25.65 -10.10 0.42
N ILE A 536 -25.00 -9.05 -0.05
CA ILE A 536 -23.94 -9.17 -1.06
C ILE A 536 -22.62 -9.30 -0.31
N ALA A 537 -21.93 -10.42 -0.48
CA ALA A 537 -20.65 -10.70 0.15
C ALA A 537 -19.51 -10.68 -0.88
N TRP A 538 -18.32 -10.22 -0.48
CA TRP A 538 -17.12 -10.22 -1.31
C TRP A 538 -15.87 -10.56 -0.50
N ARG A 539 -14.83 -11.00 -1.19
CA ARG A 539 -13.51 -11.25 -0.58
C ARG A 539 -12.88 -9.94 -0.12
N GLU A 540 -12.30 -9.90 1.07
CA GLU A 540 -11.74 -8.67 1.64
C GLU A 540 -10.50 -8.18 0.86
N MET A 541 -9.63 -9.08 0.41
CA MET A 541 -8.42 -8.72 -0.33
C MET A 541 -8.73 -8.34 -1.79
N ALA A 542 -8.33 -7.14 -2.21
CA ALA A 542 -8.40 -6.67 -3.60
C ALA A 542 -7.21 -7.17 -4.41
N ALA A 543 -7.46 -8.01 -5.42
CA ALA A 543 -6.42 -8.43 -6.37
C ALA A 543 -6.27 -7.41 -7.50
N THR A 544 -5.52 -6.33 -7.28
CA THR A 544 -5.35 -5.22 -8.23
C THR A 544 -4.62 -5.59 -9.53
N THR A 545 -3.88 -6.71 -9.54
CA THR A 545 -3.19 -7.28 -10.71
C THR A 545 -3.72 -8.66 -11.11
N GLY A 546 -4.73 -9.17 -10.43
CA GLY A 546 -5.26 -10.52 -10.62
C GLY A 546 -6.24 -10.65 -11.80
N TYR A 547 -6.88 -11.82 -11.88
CA TYR A 547 -7.94 -12.13 -12.86
C TYR A 547 -9.10 -11.13 -12.81
N ARG A 548 -9.71 -10.97 -11.62
CA ARG A 548 -10.73 -9.99 -11.26
C ARG A 548 -10.36 -9.38 -9.91
N THR A 549 -10.88 -8.21 -9.57
CA THR A 549 -10.48 -7.49 -8.34
C THR A 549 -11.45 -7.73 -7.21
N MET A 550 -12.75 -7.55 -7.46
CA MET A 550 -13.85 -7.88 -6.56
C MET A 550 -14.46 -9.23 -6.94
N TYR A 551 -14.93 -9.98 -5.93
CA TYR A 551 -15.62 -11.26 -6.09
C TYR A 551 -16.95 -11.23 -5.34
N PRO A 552 -17.90 -10.39 -5.77
CA PRO A 552 -19.18 -10.25 -5.10
C PRO A 552 -20.12 -11.42 -5.43
N ALA A 553 -20.89 -11.87 -4.46
CA ALA A 553 -21.94 -12.86 -4.64
C ALA A 553 -23.04 -12.70 -3.59
N ILE A 554 -24.24 -13.20 -3.89
CA ILE A 554 -25.39 -13.15 -3.00
C ILE A 554 -25.27 -14.28 -1.97
N ILE A 555 -25.36 -13.99 -0.68
CA ILE A 555 -25.45 -15.01 0.38
C ILE A 555 -26.84 -14.95 1.04
N PRO A 556 -27.47 -16.12 1.29
CA PRO A 556 -28.81 -16.18 1.86
C PRO A 556 -28.83 -15.92 3.38
N PRO A 557 -30.01 -15.66 3.96
CA PRO A 557 -30.22 -15.70 5.39
C PRO A 557 -29.70 -17.00 6.02
N GLY A 558 -29.22 -16.92 7.26
CA GLY A 558 -28.57 -17.99 8.02
C GLY A 558 -27.05 -18.07 7.80
N ALA A 559 -26.56 -17.72 6.61
CA ALA A 559 -25.13 -17.81 6.29
C ALA A 559 -24.28 -16.81 7.10
N GLU A 560 -23.12 -17.24 7.55
CA GLU A 560 -22.11 -16.39 8.19
C GLU A 560 -20.83 -16.41 7.36
N HIS A 561 -19.91 -15.50 7.67
CA HIS A 561 -18.59 -15.48 7.05
C HIS A 561 -17.53 -14.98 8.03
N VAL A 562 -16.27 -15.28 7.73
CA VAL A 562 -15.12 -14.76 8.47
C VAL A 562 -14.64 -13.42 7.91
N ASN A 563 -13.75 -12.73 8.63
CA ASN A 563 -13.22 -11.40 8.31
C ASN A 563 -12.46 -11.30 6.98
N ALA A 564 -11.99 -12.43 6.43
CA ALA A 564 -11.49 -12.47 5.06
C ALA A 564 -12.59 -12.27 3.98
N VAL A 565 -13.86 -12.12 4.40
CA VAL A 565 -15.02 -11.80 3.59
C VAL A 565 -15.75 -10.64 4.26
N HIS A 566 -16.22 -9.70 3.47
CA HIS A 566 -17.09 -8.62 3.92
C HIS A 566 -18.47 -8.77 3.27
N SER A 567 -19.50 -8.24 3.91
CA SER A 567 -20.84 -8.21 3.32
C SER A 567 -21.57 -6.89 3.55
N ALA A 568 -22.48 -6.57 2.63
CA ALA A 568 -23.35 -5.42 2.67
C ALA A 568 -24.82 -5.85 2.61
N GLY A 569 -25.69 -5.08 3.27
CA GLY A 569 -27.13 -5.24 3.24
C GLY A 569 -27.81 -4.14 4.06
N GLY A 570 -28.98 -4.44 4.63
CA GLY A 570 -29.68 -3.51 5.51
C GLY A 570 -30.31 -2.29 4.80
N SER A 571 -30.40 -2.30 3.46
CA SER A 571 -31.17 -1.30 2.72
C SER A 571 -32.67 -1.44 2.98
N ALA A 572 -33.40 -0.32 2.88
CA ALA A 572 -34.86 -0.32 2.96
C ALA A 572 -35.50 -1.07 1.78
N ASP A 573 -34.86 -1.06 0.62
CA ASP A 573 -35.32 -1.69 -0.63
C ASP A 573 -34.40 -2.85 -1.06
N PHE A 574 -35.02 -3.99 -1.35
CA PHE A 574 -34.37 -5.23 -1.76
C PHE A 574 -33.80 -5.15 -3.18
N LYS A 575 -34.49 -4.43 -4.07
CA LYS A 575 -34.05 -4.21 -5.46
C LYS A 575 -32.76 -3.41 -5.49
N THR A 576 -32.63 -2.38 -4.66
CA THR A 576 -31.40 -1.59 -4.50
C THR A 576 -30.19 -2.47 -4.13
N LEU A 577 -30.35 -3.45 -3.24
CA LEU A 577 -29.27 -4.37 -2.88
C LEU A 577 -28.83 -5.25 -4.07
N MET A 578 -29.79 -5.70 -4.90
CA MET A 578 -29.49 -6.50 -6.08
C MET A 578 -28.81 -5.69 -7.19
N ILE A 579 -29.23 -4.43 -7.39
CA ILE A 579 -28.57 -3.51 -8.31
C ILE A 579 -27.12 -3.27 -7.85
N PHE A 580 -26.89 -3.05 -6.54
CA PHE A 580 -25.54 -2.95 -6.00
C PHE A 580 -24.68 -4.18 -6.32
N GLY A 581 -25.17 -5.39 -6.03
CA GLY A 581 -24.44 -6.63 -6.34
C GLY A 581 -24.16 -6.83 -7.83
N THR A 582 -25.11 -6.44 -8.67
CA THR A 582 -24.99 -6.47 -10.14
C THR A 582 -23.87 -5.56 -10.61
N VAL A 583 -23.91 -4.28 -10.23
CA VAL A 583 -22.90 -3.29 -10.63
C VAL A 583 -21.51 -3.68 -10.08
N ALA A 584 -21.45 -4.13 -8.82
CA ALA A 584 -20.22 -4.59 -8.19
C ALA A 584 -19.55 -5.76 -8.94
N SER A 585 -20.31 -6.54 -9.70
CA SER A 585 -19.81 -7.67 -10.50
C SER A 585 -19.21 -7.26 -11.85
N SER A 586 -19.29 -5.97 -12.21
CA SER A 586 -18.86 -5.46 -13.51
C SER A 586 -17.34 -5.22 -13.60
N LEU A 587 -16.81 -5.25 -14.82
CA LEU A 587 -15.45 -4.86 -15.18
C LEU A 587 -15.21 -3.38 -14.90
N LEU A 588 -16.23 -2.52 -14.99
CA LEU A 588 -16.10 -1.09 -14.69
C LEU A 588 -15.86 -0.85 -13.19
N THR A 589 -16.57 -1.57 -12.32
CA THR A 589 -16.31 -1.51 -10.87
C THR A 589 -14.94 -2.09 -10.52
N ASP A 590 -14.56 -3.21 -11.12
CA ASP A 590 -13.20 -3.72 -10.96
C ASP A 590 -12.13 -2.72 -11.42
N PHE A 591 -12.35 -2.07 -12.56
CA PHE A 591 -11.44 -1.07 -13.08
C PHE A 591 -11.31 0.13 -12.13
N GLN A 592 -12.44 0.63 -11.61
CA GLN A 592 -12.45 1.67 -10.58
C GLN A 592 -11.61 1.23 -9.37
N LEU A 593 -11.84 0.03 -8.84
CA LEU A 593 -11.11 -0.53 -7.70
C LEU A 593 -9.61 -0.69 -7.97
N ARG A 594 -9.21 -1.17 -9.15
CA ARG A 594 -7.80 -1.29 -9.55
C ARG A 594 -7.11 0.06 -9.56
N ALA A 595 -7.78 1.08 -10.10
CA ALA A 595 -7.23 2.42 -10.21
C ALA A 595 -6.95 3.06 -8.84
N THR A 596 -7.57 2.58 -7.75
CA THR A 596 -7.30 3.04 -6.38
C THR A 596 -5.98 2.55 -5.79
N GLY A 597 -5.46 1.43 -6.29
CA GLY A 597 -4.26 0.77 -5.74
C GLY A 597 -4.42 0.19 -4.32
N THR A 598 -5.63 0.11 -3.76
CA THR A 598 -5.85 -0.47 -2.42
C THR A 598 -5.76 -2.00 -2.43
N SER A 599 -5.28 -2.59 -1.33
CA SER A 599 -5.25 -4.04 -1.12
C SER A 599 -6.42 -4.59 -0.32
N HIS A 600 -7.19 -3.72 0.34
CA HIS A 600 -8.27 -4.09 1.27
C HIS A 600 -9.59 -3.44 0.84
N MET A 601 -10.66 -4.23 0.72
CA MET A 601 -12.00 -3.81 0.30
C MET A 601 -12.96 -3.71 1.49
N THR A 602 -12.77 -2.66 2.29
CA THR A 602 -13.64 -2.35 3.43
C THR A 602 -14.95 -1.68 2.98
N GLY A 603 -15.93 -1.58 3.88
CA GLY A 603 -17.20 -0.86 3.61
C GLY A 603 -16.96 0.58 3.14
N ASP A 604 -16.09 1.33 3.84
CA ASP A 604 -15.69 2.68 3.45
C ASP A 604 -15.15 2.79 2.00
N LEU A 605 -14.48 1.75 1.49
CA LEU A 605 -14.01 1.75 0.11
C LEU A 605 -15.19 1.50 -0.85
N VAL A 606 -16.06 0.56 -0.49
CA VAL A 606 -17.26 0.23 -1.26
C VAL A 606 -18.21 1.42 -1.37
N ASP A 607 -18.31 2.24 -0.33
CA ASP A 607 -19.07 3.51 -0.33
C ASP A 607 -18.62 4.49 -1.42
N GLY A 608 -17.34 4.45 -1.80
CA GLY A 608 -16.77 5.27 -2.88
C GLY A 608 -17.07 4.76 -4.29
N LEU A 609 -17.60 3.55 -4.43
CA LEU A 609 -17.91 2.99 -5.75
C LEU A 609 -19.08 3.70 -6.41
N THR A 610 -19.09 3.64 -7.73
CA THR A 610 -20.18 4.17 -8.55
C THR A 610 -21.38 3.20 -8.50
N PRO A 611 -22.55 3.58 -7.96
CA PRO A 611 -23.77 2.84 -8.10
C PRO A 611 -24.40 3.16 -9.46
N VAL A 612 -25.46 2.42 -9.79
CA VAL A 612 -26.33 2.74 -10.93
C VAL A 612 -27.75 2.82 -10.42
N ALA A 613 -28.50 3.82 -10.88
CA ALA A 613 -29.93 3.91 -10.59
C ALA A 613 -30.72 2.88 -11.41
N SER A 614 -31.85 2.42 -10.88
CA SER A 614 -32.82 1.59 -11.60
C SER A 614 -33.17 2.21 -12.95
N ASN A 615 -32.96 1.45 -14.02
CA ASN A 615 -33.28 1.81 -15.40
C ASN A 615 -33.45 0.52 -16.22
N PRO A 616 -34.06 0.58 -17.43
CA PRO A 616 -34.34 -0.62 -18.21
C PRO A 616 -33.11 -1.48 -18.54
N ALA A 617 -31.95 -0.89 -18.84
CA ALA A 617 -30.72 -1.67 -19.09
C ALA A 617 -30.33 -2.51 -17.85
N ILE A 618 -30.43 -1.93 -16.66
CA ILE A 618 -30.12 -2.63 -15.41
C ILE A 618 -31.21 -3.63 -15.03
N ASP A 619 -32.46 -3.21 -15.07
CA ASP A 619 -33.60 -3.96 -14.53
C ASP A 619 -33.96 -5.16 -15.42
N ASP A 620 -33.90 -4.99 -16.74
CA ASP A 620 -34.38 -6.00 -17.69
C ASP A 620 -33.25 -6.94 -18.17
N PHE A 621 -31.98 -6.50 -18.10
CA PHE A 621 -30.83 -7.28 -18.58
C PHE A 621 -29.82 -7.61 -17.48
N ALA A 622 -29.27 -6.59 -16.80
CA ALA A 622 -28.15 -6.80 -15.88
C ALA A 622 -28.54 -7.60 -14.61
N VAL A 623 -29.63 -7.21 -13.94
CA VAL A 623 -30.12 -7.87 -12.71
C VAL A 623 -30.54 -9.31 -12.98
N PRO A 624 -31.34 -9.63 -14.02
CA PRO A 624 -31.65 -11.01 -14.37
C PRO A 624 -30.41 -11.86 -14.66
N ALA A 625 -29.42 -11.33 -15.39
CA ALA A 625 -28.16 -12.02 -15.65
C ALA A 625 -27.40 -12.30 -14.34
N TYR A 626 -27.31 -11.31 -13.46
CA TYR A 626 -26.69 -11.45 -12.13
C TYR A 626 -27.38 -12.50 -11.26
N LEU A 627 -28.72 -12.52 -11.25
CA LEU A 627 -29.49 -13.51 -10.49
C LEU A 627 -29.32 -14.91 -11.07
N ARG A 628 -29.30 -15.10 -12.39
CA ARG A 628 -29.02 -16.41 -13.01
C ARG A 628 -27.62 -16.93 -12.71
N LEU A 629 -26.65 -16.03 -12.46
CA LEU A 629 -25.31 -16.40 -12.04
C LEU A 629 -25.26 -16.86 -10.57
N ASN A 630 -26.11 -16.28 -9.69
CA ASN A 630 -26.07 -16.50 -8.23
C ASN A 630 -27.10 -17.51 -7.69
N CYS A 631 -28.32 -17.54 -8.22
CA CYS A 631 -29.46 -18.31 -7.71
C CYS A 631 -29.34 -19.80 -8.07
N LEU A 632 -28.27 -20.45 -7.59
CA LEU A 632 -27.84 -21.80 -7.97
C LEU A 632 -28.70 -22.93 -7.36
N THR A 633 -29.38 -22.66 -6.24
CA THR A 633 -30.13 -23.65 -5.45
C THR A 633 -31.50 -23.11 -5.04
N GLU A 634 -32.38 -23.98 -4.58
CA GLU A 634 -33.75 -23.66 -4.16
C GLU A 634 -33.79 -22.66 -3.00
N ALA A 635 -32.71 -22.57 -2.22
CA ALA A 635 -32.55 -21.54 -1.19
C ALA A 635 -32.69 -20.10 -1.72
N TYR A 636 -32.46 -19.88 -3.02
CA TYR A 636 -32.58 -18.60 -3.70
C TYR A 636 -33.94 -18.37 -4.35
N ALA A 637 -34.85 -19.34 -4.32
CA ALA A 637 -36.18 -19.24 -4.94
C ALA A 637 -36.98 -18.01 -4.45
N PRO A 638 -37.04 -17.70 -3.13
CA PRO A 638 -37.77 -16.52 -2.66
C PRO A 638 -37.22 -15.21 -3.25
N LEU A 639 -35.90 -15.09 -3.35
CA LEU A 639 -35.24 -13.92 -3.93
C LEU A 639 -35.53 -13.81 -5.44
N TRP A 640 -35.43 -14.91 -6.17
CA TRP A 640 -35.69 -14.95 -7.60
C TRP A 640 -37.13 -14.54 -7.92
N GLU A 641 -38.09 -15.14 -7.22
CA GLU A 641 -39.52 -14.88 -7.41
C GLU A 641 -39.89 -13.44 -7.07
N GLU A 642 -39.31 -12.87 -6.01
CA GLU A 642 -39.55 -11.48 -5.61
C GLU A 642 -39.03 -10.47 -6.64
N ILE A 643 -37.85 -10.69 -7.22
CA ILE A 643 -37.21 -9.72 -8.12
C ILE A 643 -37.62 -9.92 -9.58
N VAL A 644 -37.67 -11.16 -10.06
CA VAL A 644 -37.93 -11.49 -11.47
C VAL A 644 -39.42 -11.74 -11.73
N GLY A 645 -40.18 -12.12 -10.69
CA GLY A 645 -41.63 -12.39 -10.81
C GLY A 645 -41.97 -13.72 -11.49
N THR A 646 -41.02 -14.64 -11.62
CA THR A 646 -41.22 -15.99 -12.17
C THR A 646 -40.80 -17.04 -11.17
N GLU A 647 -41.40 -18.24 -11.23
CA GLU A 647 -41.02 -19.37 -10.36
C GLU A 647 -39.56 -19.76 -10.60
N TRP A 648 -38.82 -20.03 -9.52
CA TRP A 648 -37.47 -20.57 -9.65
C TRP A 648 -37.53 -22.04 -10.04
N THR A 649 -36.81 -22.43 -11.09
CA THR A 649 -36.66 -23.84 -11.48
C THR A 649 -35.19 -24.22 -11.56
N PRO A 650 -34.86 -25.53 -11.52
CA PRO A 650 -33.49 -25.97 -11.70
C PRO A 650 -32.84 -25.49 -13.00
N GLU A 651 -33.58 -25.07 -14.03
CA GLU A 651 -33.04 -24.58 -15.31
C GLU A 651 -32.70 -23.08 -15.30
N VAL A 652 -33.19 -22.32 -14.32
CA VAL A 652 -32.95 -20.87 -14.19
C VAL A 652 -31.44 -20.52 -14.15
N PRO A 653 -30.64 -21.11 -13.25
CA PRO A 653 -29.24 -20.74 -13.13
C PRO A 653 -28.38 -21.21 -14.31
N VAL A 654 -27.49 -20.34 -14.76
CA VAL A 654 -26.49 -20.65 -15.79
C VAL A 654 -25.32 -21.41 -15.17
N ARG A 655 -25.00 -22.59 -15.71
CA ARG A 655 -24.04 -23.53 -15.10
C ARG A 655 -22.78 -23.76 -15.92
N THR A 656 -22.94 -23.84 -17.24
CA THR A 656 -21.82 -24.10 -18.13
C THR A 656 -20.88 -22.89 -18.15
N THR A 657 -19.60 -23.13 -18.46
CA THR A 657 -18.62 -22.04 -18.57
C THR A 657 -19.05 -21.02 -19.62
N LYS A 658 -19.55 -21.48 -20.77
CA LYS A 658 -20.03 -20.61 -21.86
C LYS A 658 -21.20 -19.73 -21.45
N ASP A 659 -22.25 -20.31 -20.85
CA ASP A 659 -23.45 -19.55 -20.52
C ASP A 659 -23.21 -18.55 -19.39
N ARG A 660 -22.39 -18.93 -18.40
CA ARG A 660 -21.96 -18.02 -17.33
C ARG A 660 -21.14 -16.85 -17.88
N TRP A 661 -20.21 -17.16 -18.79
CA TRP A 661 -19.38 -16.16 -19.44
C TRP A 661 -20.21 -15.16 -20.26
N HIS A 662 -21.23 -15.62 -20.99
CA HIS A 662 -22.14 -14.77 -21.75
C HIS A 662 -23.02 -13.92 -20.81
N ALA A 663 -23.55 -14.50 -19.73
CA ALA A 663 -24.31 -13.75 -18.73
C ALA A 663 -23.45 -12.66 -18.05
N GLU A 664 -22.15 -12.92 -17.81
CA GLU A 664 -21.22 -11.89 -17.34
C GLU A 664 -21.05 -10.77 -18.37
N ASN A 665 -20.92 -11.07 -19.67
CA ASN A 665 -20.79 -10.05 -20.71
C ASN A 665 -22.06 -9.22 -20.89
N LEU A 666 -23.24 -9.85 -20.85
CA LEU A 666 -24.53 -9.17 -20.89
C LEU A 666 -24.66 -8.17 -19.73
N LEU A 667 -24.28 -8.59 -18.51
CA LEU A 667 -24.21 -7.72 -17.34
C LEU A 667 -23.24 -6.54 -17.57
N ASN A 668 -22.04 -6.81 -18.08
CA ASN A 668 -21.04 -5.77 -18.33
C ASN A 668 -21.49 -4.74 -19.37
N ALA A 669 -22.09 -5.18 -20.47
CA ALA A 669 -22.63 -4.32 -21.51
C ALA A 669 -23.77 -3.44 -20.97
N ALA A 670 -24.72 -4.03 -20.24
CA ALA A 670 -25.82 -3.30 -19.63
C ALA A 670 -25.36 -2.24 -18.61
N VAL A 671 -24.37 -2.58 -17.77
CA VAL A 671 -23.78 -1.62 -16.81
C VAL A 671 -23.04 -0.49 -17.54
N ALA A 672 -22.33 -0.77 -18.63
CA ALA A 672 -21.67 0.25 -19.44
C ALA A 672 -22.67 1.23 -20.07
N ILE A 673 -23.74 0.72 -20.68
CA ILE A 673 -24.84 1.54 -21.24
C ILE A 673 -25.43 2.45 -20.17
N ALA A 674 -25.75 1.88 -18.99
CA ALA A 674 -26.36 2.64 -17.90
C ALA A 674 -25.45 3.73 -17.32
N LEU A 675 -24.13 3.57 -17.43
CA LEU A 675 -23.13 4.54 -17.00
C LEU A 675 -22.68 5.50 -18.12
N GLY A 676 -23.19 5.34 -19.34
CA GLY A 676 -22.80 6.14 -20.50
C GLY A 676 -21.36 5.88 -20.96
N VAL A 677 -20.85 4.66 -20.75
CA VAL A 677 -19.54 4.21 -21.25
C VAL A 677 -19.75 3.50 -22.58
N ASP A 678 -19.07 3.98 -23.62
CA ASP A 678 -19.10 3.41 -24.96
C ASP A 678 -18.48 1.99 -25.00
N ILE A 679 -18.88 1.20 -26.00
CA ILE A 679 -18.41 -0.19 -26.15
C ILE A 679 -16.92 -0.28 -26.48
N GLU A 680 -16.34 0.65 -27.24
CA GLU A 680 -14.89 0.67 -27.51
C GLU A 680 -14.11 0.99 -26.24
N ASP A 681 -14.64 1.88 -25.40
CA ASP A 681 -14.05 2.17 -24.10
C ASP A 681 -14.07 0.94 -23.18
N LEU A 682 -15.20 0.23 -23.12
CA LEU A 682 -15.31 -0.99 -22.32
C LEU A 682 -14.32 -2.08 -22.79
N VAL A 683 -14.22 -2.29 -24.10
CA VAL A 683 -13.29 -3.27 -24.69
C VAL A 683 -11.83 -2.85 -24.46
N MET A 684 -11.52 -1.55 -24.57
CA MET A 684 -10.19 -1.01 -24.28
C MET A 684 -9.81 -1.22 -22.80
N ILE A 685 -10.74 -1.01 -21.87
CA ILE A 685 -10.53 -1.28 -20.45
C ILE A 685 -10.26 -2.77 -20.22
N TYR A 686 -11.09 -3.66 -20.79
CA TYR A 686 -10.88 -5.11 -20.74
C TYR A 686 -9.47 -5.51 -21.21
N ARG A 687 -9.05 -5.03 -22.38
CA ARG A 687 -7.77 -5.38 -22.99
C ARG A 687 -6.57 -4.85 -22.20
N THR A 688 -6.62 -3.60 -21.75
CA THR A 688 -5.44 -2.92 -21.18
C THR A 688 -5.31 -3.08 -19.67
N GLN A 689 -6.43 -3.20 -18.94
CA GLN A 689 -6.47 -3.21 -17.47
C GLN A 689 -6.66 -4.61 -16.88
N PHE A 690 -7.07 -5.60 -17.69
CA PHE A 690 -7.29 -6.97 -17.23
C PHE A 690 -6.41 -8.00 -17.98
N PRO A 691 -5.07 -7.87 -17.96
CA PRO A 691 -4.18 -8.72 -18.75
C PRO A 691 -4.32 -10.22 -18.41
N VAL A 692 -4.60 -10.56 -17.15
CA VAL A 692 -4.78 -11.96 -16.71
C VAL A 692 -6.10 -12.54 -17.24
N LEU A 693 -7.18 -11.76 -17.25
CA LEU A 693 -8.47 -12.16 -17.83
C LEU A 693 -8.33 -12.31 -19.34
N TYR A 694 -7.77 -11.29 -20.00
CA TYR A 694 -7.52 -11.26 -21.44
C TYR A 694 -6.71 -12.48 -21.92
N GLN A 695 -5.64 -12.82 -21.21
CA GLN A 695 -4.83 -13.99 -21.55
C GLN A 695 -5.57 -15.31 -21.31
N ARG A 696 -6.38 -15.40 -20.24
CA ARG A 696 -7.20 -16.58 -19.98
C ARG A 696 -8.27 -16.78 -21.04
N ASP A 697 -8.98 -15.74 -21.45
CA ASP A 697 -10.01 -15.84 -22.49
C ASP A 697 -9.43 -16.32 -23.84
N LYS A 698 -8.15 -16.06 -24.12
CA LYS A 698 -7.45 -16.58 -25.31
C LYS A 698 -6.96 -18.04 -25.19
N THR A 699 -6.74 -18.53 -23.98
CA THR A 699 -6.03 -19.81 -23.75
C THR A 699 -6.91 -20.90 -23.12
N ASP A 700 -7.88 -20.51 -22.31
CA ASP A 700 -8.88 -21.41 -21.75
C ASP A 700 -9.83 -21.81 -22.90
N LEU A 701 -9.96 -23.12 -23.11
CA LEU A 701 -10.80 -23.67 -24.18
C LEU A 701 -12.15 -24.10 -23.61
N VAL A 702 -13.18 -24.05 -24.45
CA VAL A 702 -14.52 -24.52 -24.14
C VAL A 702 -14.91 -25.60 -25.16
N ASP A 703 -15.58 -26.64 -24.68
CA ASP A 703 -16.08 -27.74 -25.49
C ASP A 703 -17.41 -27.38 -26.19
N ARG A 704 -17.90 -28.24 -27.10
CA ARG A 704 -19.16 -27.97 -27.81
C ARG A 704 -20.39 -27.87 -26.89
N ASN A 705 -20.33 -28.45 -25.70
CA ASN A 705 -21.40 -28.44 -24.71
C ASN A 705 -21.32 -27.21 -23.79
N GLY A 706 -20.34 -26.31 -24.00
CA GLY A 706 -20.15 -25.11 -23.20
C GLY A 706 -19.31 -25.31 -21.94
N ARG A 707 -18.65 -26.47 -21.77
CA ARG A 707 -17.81 -26.77 -20.60
C ARG A 707 -16.38 -26.27 -20.78
N GLY A 708 -15.83 -25.63 -19.76
CA GLY A 708 -14.41 -25.27 -19.73
C GLY A 708 -13.53 -26.51 -19.71
N VAL A 709 -12.71 -26.68 -20.74
CA VAL A 709 -11.78 -27.80 -20.89
C VAL A 709 -10.67 -27.67 -19.84
N LEU A 710 -10.37 -28.78 -19.15
CA LEU A 710 -9.35 -28.81 -18.11
C LEU A 710 -7.95 -28.60 -18.68
N LYS A 711 -7.08 -27.93 -17.92
CA LYS A 711 -5.71 -27.60 -18.34
C LYS A 711 -4.90 -28.81 -18.82
N ASP A 712 -5.06 -29.97 -18.17
CA ASP A 712 -4.35 -31.19 -18.57
C ASP A 712 -4.83 -31.72 -19.92
N ILE A 713 -6.14 -31.65 -20.19
CA ILE A 713 -6.74 -32.02 -21.49
C ILE A 713 -6.35 -30.99 -22.56
N THR A 714 -6.40 -29.69 -22.26
CA THR A 714 -5.92 -28.63 -23.15
C THR A 714 -4.45 -28.83 -23.52
N LYS A 715 -3.61 -29.21 -22.56
CA LYS A 715 -2.18 -29.51 -22.80
C LYS A 715 -2.00 -30.73 -23.68
N ALA A 716 -2.77 -31.80 -23.47
CA ALA A 716 -2.76 -32.97 -24.33
C ALA A 716 -3.21 -32.61 -25.77
N HIS A 717 -4.27 -31.82 -25.89
CA HIS A 717 -4.82 -31.38 -27.18
C HIS A 717 -3.79 -30.54 -27.96
N ASN A 718 -3.19 -29.54 -27.31
CA ASN A 718 -2.17 -28.69 -27.95
C ASN A 718 -0.94 -29.49 -28.38
N LYS A 719 -0.55 -30.53 -27.61
CA LYS A 719 0.55 -31.41 -27.98
C LYS A 719 0.20 -32.27 -29.20
N ALA A 720 -1.00 -32.83 -29.26
CA ALA A 720 -1.46 -33.64 -30.38
C ALA A 720 -1.52 -32.82 -31.68
N ALA A 721 -2.07 -31.60 -31.62
CA ALA A 721 -2.15 -30.68 -32.77
C ALA A 721 -0.78 -30.35 -33.40
N THR A 722 0.30 -30.40 -32.62
CA THR A 722 1.67 -30.17 -33.14
C THR A 722 2.35 -31.41 -33.72
N ALA A 723 1.88 -32.63 -33.43
CA ALA A 723 2.57 -33.88 -33.73
C ALA A 723 1.98 -34.62 -34.96
N ASP A 724 0.67 -34.74 -35.03
CA ASP A 724 -0.06 -35.51 -36.04
C ASP A 724 -1.33 -34.71 -36.38
N GLY A 725 -1.34 -34.02 -37.53
CA GLY A 725 -2.31 -32.94 -37.83
C GLY A 725 -3.75 -33.23 -37.42
N ASP A 726 -4.37 -32.28 -36.69
CA ASP A 726 -5.79 -32.14 -36.32
C ASP A 726 -6.62 -33.41 -35.95
N GLU A 727 -6.00 -34.56 -35.66
CA GLU A 727 -6.75 -35.73 -35.19
C GLU A 727 -7.24 -35.52 -33.74
N PRO A 728 -8.53 -35.79 -33.44
CA PRO A 728 -9.08 -35.58 -32.11
C PRO A 728 -8.49 -36.56 -31.09
N LEU A 729 -8.30 -36.11 -29.85
CA LEU A 729 -7.83 -36.96 -28.75
C LEU A 729 -8.76 -38.17 -28.54
N PRO A 730 -8.20 -39.34 -28.16
CA PRO A 730 -8.99 -40.48 -27.73
C PRO A 730 -9.96 -40.11 -26.60
N VAL A 731 -11.12 -40.75 -26.55
CA VAL A 731 -12.16 -40.50 -25.53
C VAL A 731 -11.57 -40.54 -24.12
N GLU A 732 -10.73 -41.54 -23.83
CA GLU A 732 -10.11 -41.72 -22.52
C GLU A 732 -9.24 -40.52 -22.09
N GLU A 733 -8.57 -39.84 -23.03
CA GLU A 733 -7.72 -38.67 -22.75
C GLU A 733 -8.52 -37.36 -22.60
N ARG A 734 -9.80 -37.39 -22.97
CA ARG A 734 -10.75 -36.27 -22.82
C ARG A 734 -11.92 -36.62 -21.87
N THR A 735 -11.76 -37.68 -21.09
CA THR A 735 -12.69 -38.06 -20.02
C THR A 735 -12.12 -37.64 -18.67
N TRP A 736 -12.95 -37.06 -17.82
CA TRP A 736 -12.57 -36.66 -16.46
C TRP A 736 -13.71 -36.87 -15.48
N VAL A 737 -13.39 -37.40 -14.31
CA VAL A 737 -14.34 -37.56 -13.21
C VAL A 737 -14.22 -36.38 -12.26
N HIS A 738 -15.31 -35.64 -12.09
CA HIS A 738 -15.31 -34.47 -11.24
C HIS A 738 -15.14 -34.87 -9.76
N PRO A 739 -14.12 -34.38 -9.04
CA PRO A 739 -13.77 -34.85 -7.70
C PRO A 739 -14.84 -34.59 -6.62
N GLN A 740 -15.66 -33.55 -6.79
CA GLN A 740 -16.77 -33.24 -5.87
C GLN A 740 -18.05 -34.05 -6.12
N SER A 741 -18.55 -34.12 -7.37
CA SER A 741 -19.82 -34.77 -7.70
C SER A 741 -19.67 -36.26 -8.02
N GLY A 742 -18.46 -36.70 -8.41
CA GLY A 742 -18.21 -38.04 -8.93
C GLY A 742 -18.75 -38.27 -10.34
N VAL A 743 -19.27 -37.24 -11.00
CA VAL A 743 -19.80 -37.34 -12.37
C VAL A 743 -18.64 -37.45 -13.36
N GLU A 744 -18.75 -38.40 -14.28
CA GLU A 744 -17.83 -38.56 -15.40
C GLU A 744 -18.26 -37.67 -16.56
N TYR A 745 -17.35 -36.80 -17.00
CA TYR A 745 -17.54 -35.91 -18.14
C TYR A 745 -16.62 -36.32 -19.28
N VAL A 746 -17.19 -36.40 -20.48
CA VAL A 746 -16.44 -36.50 -21.72
C VAL A 746 -16.48 -35.14 -22.40
N PHE A 747 -15.31 -34.50 -22.59
CA PHE A 747 -15.20 -33.22 -23.28
C PHE A 747 -15.27 -33.42 -24.79
N GLU A 748 -16.17 -32.71 -25.47
CA GLU A 748 -16.50 -32.93 -26.88
C GLU A 748 -16.02 -31.80 -27.79
N TYR A 749 -15.40 -32.16 -28.93
CA TYR A 749 -14.93 -31.19 -29.93
C TYR A 749 -16.08 -30.41 -30.61
N PRO A 750 -15.82 -29.20 -31.14
CA PRO A 750 -14.53 -28.51 -31.15
C PRO A 750 -14.16 -27.93 -29.78
N PHE A 751 -12.85 -27.88 -29.48
CA PHE A 751 -12.31 -27.09 -28.38
C PHE A 751 -11.91 -25.74 -28.92
N ALA A 752 -12.52 -24.67 -28.43
CA ALA A 752 -12.26 -23.32 -28.91
C ALA A 752 -12.28 -22.30 -27.76
N PRO A 753 -11.45 -21.25 -27.82
CA PRO A 753 -11.59 -20.12 -26.92
C PRO A 753 -12.89 -19.35 -27.22
N LEU A 754 -13.39 -18.60 -26.23
CA LEU A 754 -14.52 -17.68 -26.40
C LEU A 754 -14.00 -16.28 -26.70
N ASP A 755 -14.65 -15.56 -27.62
CA ASP A 755 -14.25 -14.21 -28.01
C ASP A 755 -15.03 -13.15 -27.22
N ARG A 756 -14.42 -12.65 -26.13
CA ARG A 756 -15.09 -11.68 -25.23
C ARG A 756 -15.36 -10.36 -25.91
N GLU A 757 -14.49 -9.92 -26.82
CA GLU A 757 -14.67 -8.64 -27.48
C GLU A 757 -15.87 -8.70 -28.43
N ALA A 758 -16.03 -9.81 -29.17
CA ALA A 758 -17.19 -10.01 -30.03
C ALA A 758 -18.49 -10.09 -29.22
N ASP A 759 -18.54 -10.93 -28.18
CA ASP A 759 -19.78 -11.12 -27.39
C ASP A 759 -20.17 -9.87 -26.60
N LEU A 760 -19.21 -9.10 -26.06
CA LEU A 760 -19.52 -7.80 -25.44
C LEU A 760 -20.17 -6.83 -26.43
N ARG A 761 -19.72 -6.82 -27.69
CA ARG A 761 -20.29 -5.97 -28.74
C ARG A 761 -21.68 -6.41 -29.13
N ASP A 762 -21.88 -7.72 -29.30
CA ASP A 762 -23.18 -8.29 -29.62
C ASP A 762 -24.19 -7.98 -28.50
N CYS A 763 -23.83 -8.20 -27.22
CA CYS A 763 -24.68 -7.85 -26.09
C CYS A 763 -24.97 -6.34 -26.02
N TYR A 764 -23.98 -5.48 -26.22
CA TYR A 764 -24.17 -4.02 -26.18
C TYR A 764 -25.12 -3.55 -27.28
N GLN A 765 -24.95 -4.07 -28.49
CA GLN A 765 -25.82 -3.79 -29.62
C GLN A 765 -27.24 -4.29 -29.36
N GLU A 766 -27.40 -5.54 -28.93
CA GLU A 766 -28.72 -6.14 -28.63
C GLU A 766 -29.49 -5.32 -27.59
N ILE A 767 -28.83 -4.93 -26.49
CA ILE A 767 -29.47 -4.12 -25.45
C ILE A 767 -29.86 -2.74 -26.02
N THR A 768 -28.95 -2.08 -26.75
CA THR A 768 -29.24 -0.76 -27.32
C THR A 768 -30.43 -0.81 -28.28
N GLU A 769 -30.51 -1.82 -29.15
CA GLU A 769 -31.62 -2.02 -30.08
C GLU A 769 -32.96 -2.32 -29.39
N GLN A 770 -32.96 -2.92 -28.20
CA GLN A 770 -34.17 -3.18 -27.43
C GLN A 770 -34.62 -1.97 -26.57
N LEU A 771 -33.71 -1.04 -26.30
CA LEU A 771 -33.99 0.19 -25.52
C LEU A 771 -34.46 1.36 -26.40
N ASP A 772 -34.08 1.37 -27.67
CA ASP A 772 -34.57 2.28 -28.72
C ASP A 772 -36.01 1.96 -29.14
#